data_AF-A0A0L0DW81-F1
#
_entry.id   AF-A0A0L0DW81-F1
#
_cell.length_a   1.000
_cell.length_b   1.000
_cell.length_c   1.000
_cell.angle_alpha   90.00
_cell.angle_beta   90.00
_cell.angle_gamma   90.00
#
_symmetry.space_group_name_H-M   'P 1'
#
loop_
_entity.id
_entity.type
_entity.pdbx_description
1 polymer ?
#
loop_
_entity_poly.entity_id
_entity_poly.type
_entity_poly.pdbx_seq_one_letter_code
_entity_poly.pdbx_strand_id
1 'polypeptide(L)'
;MAGYRPLGVVGAITPWNFPLMLMTWKIAPALAMGNTVVLKPASYTRLSALLFAQICVEAGLPPGVINIVTASGRVGSALADHPGIDKVAFTGSTPIGRLLRRRIAGSGKKISLELGGKSPIIVFDTADIDSAIEGCVDAIWFNQGQVCCAGSRLLVQENIAAKVEAKLKARMDHFRIGHPLDKCIDMGALVDESQYETISSFVEGAIAEGANVYKANVPVPSEGWYWPPTLITNVAPTNACVREEIFGPVLTMMTFRNPKEAVALANNTMFGLAGSVWSENIALASEVATQIKAGTIWVNSHNLFDAAAGFGGYRESGFGRDGGKEGLYEYATPAWLPVRPAPELNFPVSEDDIVWDLPAPSRPASVAASSASVDQAILGVMRVDRTQKVFIGGKQKRPDGQYSKAILDPEGGLISEVADANRKDVRNAVEAAHKAAPGWSKRAAHNRAQICYFVAENLMRRSDEFASRIVVQTGRSLESAEDEVKAAIERLFYYAAYADKFGGTVKETSFYGVTISTNEAVGVVGIACPDEYPLLGFVSLVAPAVIRGNTVVVVPSQAHPLCATDLYQVFETSDLPGGVINILTGHRDLVTKTLVEHWDVDAMWYFGSAEGSRNVEYSAANNMKRTWVNYGDFTRNWMDNKQGQGVEFLFHATEPKSIWLPIGEM
;
A
#
# COMPACT_ATOMS: atom_id res chain seq x y z
N MET A 1 -16.31 5.81 16.19
CA MET A 1 -15.05 6.57 16.06
C MET A 1 -15.39 8.05 16.07
N ALA A 2 -14.99 8.82 17.10
CA ALA A 2 -15.36 10.23 17.19
C ALA A 2 -14.76 11.04 16.02
N GLY A 3 -15.54 11.96 15.43
CA GLY A 3 -15.11 12.79 14.31
C GLY A 3 -15.15 12.12 12.93
N TYR A 4 -15.72 10.92 12.82
CA TYR A 4 -15.91 10.18 11.56
C TYR A 4 -17.39 9.96 11.26
N ARG A 5 -17.72 9.77 9.97
CA ARG A 5 -19.05 9.43 9.47
C ARG A 5 -19.01 8.26 8.48
N PRO A 6 -20.12 7.53 8.26
CA PRO A 6 -20.21 6.51 7.20
C PRO A 6 -19.88 7.08 5.82
N LEU A 7 -19.47 6.18 4.92
CA LEU A 7 -19.28 6.47 3.51
C LEU A 7 -20.60 6.41 2.73
N GLY A 8 -21.65 5.74 3.19
CA GLY A 8 -22.91 5.63 2.45
C GLY A 8 -23.16 4.22 1.92
N VAL A 9 -23.12 4.02 0.61
CA VAL A 9 -23.40 2.73 -0.04
C VAL A 9 -22.11 2.02 -0.45
N VAL A 10 -21.96 0.77 0.00
CA VAL A 10 -20.82 -0.09 -0.31
C VAL A 10 -21.20 -1.11 -1.38
N GLY A 11 -20.49 -1.10 -2.50
CA GLY A 11 -20.48 -2.19 -3.48
C GLY A 11 -19.47 -3.25 -3.07
N ALA A 12 -19.95 -4.39 -2.57
CA ALA A 12 -19.10 -5.50 -2.12
C ALA A 12 -19.07 -6.63 -3.16
N ILE A 13 -17.87 -7.09 -3.52
CA ILE A 13 -17.66 -8.15 -4.53
C ILE A 13 -16.75 -9.21 -3.91
N THR A 14 -17.24 -10.43 -3.77
CA THR A 14 -16.55 -11.50 -3.03
C THR A 14 -16.24 -12.73 -3.89
N PRO A 15 -15.16 -13.47 -3.57
CA PRO A 15 -14.71 -14.62 -4.32
C PRO A 15 -15.46 -15.88 -3.89
N TRP A 16 -15.08 -17.02 -4.48
CA TRP A 16 -15.81 -18.27 -4.36
C TRP A 16 -15.29 -19.22 -3.29
N ASN A 17 -14.08 -19.01 -2.79
CA ASN A 17 -13.38 -19.98 -1.93
C ASN A 17 -13.93 -20.08 -0.50
N PHE A 18 -14.33 -18.96 0.09
CA PHE A 18 -15.02 -18.93 1.39
C PHE A 18 -16.24 -18.00 1.33
N PRO A 19 -17.32 -18.41 0.65
CA PRO A 19 -18.39 -17.51 0.23
C PRO A 19 -19.07 -16.78 1.40
N LEU A 20 -19.39 -17.53 2.46
CA LEU A 20 -20.05 -16.98 3.66
C LEU A 20 -19.09 -16.12 4.48
N MET A 21 -17.90 -16.63 4.77
CA MET A 21 -16.91 -15.91 5.58
C MET A 21 -16.53 -14.58 4.93
N LEU A 22 -16.12 -14.59 3.65
CA LEU A 22 -15.61 -13.39 2.99
C LEU A 22 -16.70 -12.35 2.70
N MET A 23 -17.97 -12.75 2.56
CA MET A 23 -19.05 -11.76 2.55
C MET A 23 -19.29 -11.12 3.91
N THR A 24 -19.18 -11.89 5.00
CA THR A 24 -19.34 -11.31 6.35
C THR A 24 -18.22 -10.33 6.68
N TRP A 25 -17.00 -10.56 6.20
CA TRP A 25 -15.87 -9.62 6.34
C TRP A 25 -16.14 -8.26 5.69
N LYS A 26 -17.01 -8.20 4.66
CA LYS A 26 -17.40 -6.95 4.01
C LYS A 26 -18.66 -6.34 4.63
N ILE A 27 -19.66 -7.17 4.92
CA ILE A 27 -20.95 -6.72 5.42
C ILE A 27 -20.85 -6.20 6.85
N ALA A 28 -20.20 -6.95 7.75
CA ALA A 28 -20.18 -6.62 9.17
C ALA A 28 -19.57 -5.24 9.47
N PRO A 29 -18.34 -4.90 9.00
CA PRO A 29 -17.78 -3.58 9.26
C PRO A 29 -18.53 -2.46 8.52
N ALA A 30 -19.09 -2.73 7.33
CA ALA A 30 -19.91 -1.74 6.62
C ALA A 30 -21.13 -1.34 7.45
N LEU A 31 -21.92 -2.32 7.91
CA LEU A 31 -23.11 -2.06 8.73
C LEU A 31 -22.74 -1.44 10.08
N ALA A 32 -21.69 -1.93 10.74
CA ALA A 32 -21.24 -1.41 12.02
C ALA A 32 -20.89 0.09 11.95
N MET A 33 -20.35 0.56 10.82
CA MET A 33 -20.03 1.97 10.58
C MET A 33 -21.22 2.79 10.05
N GLY A 34 -22.40 2.19 9.87
CA GLY A 34 -23.61 2.87 9.43
C GLY A 34 -23.78 2.97 7.91
N ASN A 35 -23.12 2.09 7.15
CA ASN A 35 -23.25 2.02 5.70
C ASN A 35 -24.35 1.02 5.29
N THR A 36 -24.80 1.11 4.05
CA THR A 36 -25.62 0.08 3.39
C THR A 36 -24.77 -0.70 2.39
N VAL A 37 -25.19 -1.92 2.03
CA VAL A 37 -24.39 -2.79 1.16
C VAL A 37 -25.20 -3.31 -0.02
N VAL A 38 -24.59 -3.28 -1.20
CA VAL A 38 -24.96 -4.05 -2.38
C VAL A 38 -23.87 -5.10 -2.62
N LEU A 39 -24.16 -6.36 -2.33
CA LEU A 39 -23.22 -7.47 -2.45
C LEU A 39 -23.46 -8.27 -3.73
N LYS A 40 -22.38 -8.57 -4.44
CA LYS A 40 -22.36 -9.56 -5.53
C LYS A 40 -21.45 -10.74 -5.17
N PRO A 41 -22.00 -11.90 -4.76
CA PRO A 41 -21.19 -13.10 -4.52
C PRO A 41 -20.64 -13.67 -5.83
N ALA A 42 -19.61 -14.50 -5.73
CA ALA A 42 -19.03 -15.21 -6.87
C ALA A 42 -20.08 -16.04 -7.62
N SER A 43 -19.84 -16.25 -8.93
CA SER A 43 -20.80 -16.94 -9.79
C SER A 43 -21.02 -18.40 -9.41
N TYR A 44 -19.96 -19.06 -8.94
CA TYR A 44 -19.96 -20.48 -8.62
C TYR A 44 -20.66 -20.79 -7.29
N THR A 45 -20.67 -19.85 -6.33
CA THR A 45 -20.98 -20.16 -4.92
C THR A 45 -21.95 -19.14 -4.30
N ARG A 46 -23.16 -19.08 -4.84
CA ARG A 46 -24.17 -18.05 -4.48
C ARG A 46 -25.12 -18.45 -3.34
N LEU A 47 -25.21 -19.73 -3.02
CA LEU A 47 -26.32 -20.26 -2.20
C LEU A 47 -26.30 -19.73 -0.75
N SER A 48 -25.14 -19.68 -0.11
CA SER A 48 -25.02 -19.17 1.26
C SER A 48 -25.32 -17.67 1.36
N ALA A 49 -25.03 -16.89 0.30
CA ALA A 49 -25.39 -15.48 0.22
C ALA A 49 -26.92 -15.29 0.11
N LEU A 50 -27.60 -16.13 -0.67
CA LEU A 50 -29.07 -16.10 -0.76
C LEU A 50 -29.73 -16.51 0.55
N LEU A 51 -29.20 -17.53 1.24
CA LEU A 51 -29.68 -17.93 2.57
C LEU A 51 -29.46 -16.80 3.59
N PHE A 52 -28.32 -16.13 3.57
CA PHE A 52 -28.06 -14.98 4.43
C PHE A 52 -29.04 -13.83 4.17
N ALA A 53 -29.42 -13.58 2.91
CA ALA A 53 -30.46 -12.60 2.58
C ALA A 53 -31.79 -12.91 3.29
N GLN A 54 -32.20 -14.17 3.29
CA GLN A 54 -33.40 -14.62 3.99
C GLN A 54 -33.29 -14.38 5.51
N ILE A 55 -32.14 -14.74 6.10
CA ILE A 55 -31.89 -14.52 7.53
C ILE A 55 -31.91 -13.03 7.89
N CYS A 56 -31.42 -12.13 7.02
CA CYS A 56 -31.51 -10.68 7.26
C CYS A 56 -32.97 -10.19 7.35
N VAL A 57 -33.86 -10.75 6.53
CA VAL A 57 -35.30 -10.43 6.59
C VAL A 57 -35.90 -10.94 7.90
N GLU A 58 -35.60 -12.18 8.29
CA GLU A 58 -36.06 -12.78 9.54
C GLU A 58 -35.54 -12.04 10.78
N ALA A 59 -34.31 -11.52 10.73
CA ALA A 59 -33.70 -10.71 11.79
C ALA A 59 -34.29 -9.30 11.91
N GLY A 60 -35.22 -8.91 11.02
CA GLY A 60 -35.84 -7.58 11.03
C GLY A 60 -34.92 -6.46 10.56
N LEU A 61 -33.92 -6.78 9.72
CA LEU A 61 -33.05 -5.75 9.15
C LEU A 61 -33.87 -4.81 8.26
N PRO A 62 -33.74 -3.48 8.37
CA PRO A 62 -34.55 -2.57 7.59
C PRO A 62 -34.40 -2.80 6.07
N PRO A 63 -35.50 -2.71 5.28
CA PRO A 63 -35.43 -2.89 3.83
C PRO A 63 -34.39 -1.98 3.17
N GLY A 64 -33.57 -2.56 2.29
CA GLY A 64 -32.53 -1.83 1.54
C GLY A 64 -31.19 -1.68 2.26
N VAL A 65 -31.07 -2.03 3.55
CA VAL A 65 -29.77 -2.00 4.27
C VAL A 65 -28.78 -3.01 3.70
N ILE A 66 -29.26 -4.20 3.34
CA ILE A 66 -28.51 -5.23 2.61
C ILE A 66 -29.26 -5.61 1.35
N ASN A 67 -28.54 -5.61 0.23
CA ASN A 67 -29.04 -6.00 -1.09
C ASN A 67 -28.07 -7.05 -1.66
N ILE A 68 -28.56 -8.22 -2.06
CA ILE A 68 -27.73 -9.29 -2.62
C ILE A 68 -28.16 -9.54 -4.06
N VAL A 69 -27.23 -9.37 -4.99
CA VAL A 69 -27.48 -9.53 -6.44
C VAL A 69 -26.62 -10.65 -6.99
N THR A 70 -27.26 -11.69 -7.51
CA THR A 70 -26.58 -12.83 -8.14
C THR A 70 -26.46 -12.60 -9.64
N ALA A 71 -25.22 -12.59 -10.13
CA ALA A 71 -24.94 -12.37 -11.55
C ALA A 71 -23.56 -12.91 -11.97
N SER A 72 -23.23 -12.76 -13.25
CA SER A 72 -21.88 -13.04 -13.79
C SER A 72 -20.85 -11.98 -13.32
N GLY A 73 -19.60 -12.10 -13.79
CA GLY A 73 -18.53 -11.14 -13.46
C GLY A 73 -18.77 -9.72 -13.97
N ARG A 74 -19.47 -9.56 -15.12
CA ARG A 74 -19.74 -8.23 -15.73
C ARG A 74 -20.50 -7.29 -14.80
N VAL A 75 -21.37 -7.84 -13.95
CA VAL A 75 -22.13 -7.06 -12.95
C VAL A 75 -21.22 -6.56 -11.82
N GLY A 76 -20.09 -7.19 -11.55
CA GLY A 76 -19.09 -6.66 -10.61
C GLY A 76 -18.52 -5.32 -11.06
N SER A 77 -18.15 -5.19 -12.34
CA SER A 77 -17.70 -3.91 -12.90
C SER A 77 -18.82 -2.88 -12.93
N ALA A 78 -20.03 -3.27 -13.35
CA ALA A 78 -21.18 -2.36 -13.34
C ALA A 78 -21.51 -1.83 -11.94
N LEU A 79 -21.34 -2.66 -10.91
CA LEU A 79 -21.51 -2.24 -9.52
C LEU A 79 -20.45 -1.20 -9.11
N ALA A 80 -19.19 -1.41 -9.47
CA ALA A 80 -18.12 -0.45 -9.18
C ALA A 80 -18.31 0.90 -9.90
N ASP A 81 -18.82 0.86 -11.14
CA ASP A 81 -19.05 2.05 -11.95
C ASP A 81 -20.29 2.84 -11.48
N HIS A 82 -21.24 2.19 -10.80
CA HIS A 82 -22.53 2.78 -10.47
C HIS A 82 -22.41 4.08 -9.66
N PRO A 83 -23.09 5.18 -10.08
CA PRO A 83 -22.98 6.49 -9.43
C PRO A 83 -23.61 6.52 -8.04
N GLY A 84 -24.40 5.52 -7.66
CA GLY A 84 -24.92 5.35 -6.31
C GLY A 84 -23.94 4.71 -5.31
N ILE A 85 -22.79 4.20 -5.74
CA ILE A 85 -21.83 3.49 -4.87
C ILE A 85 -20.72 4.45 -4.39
N ASP A 86 -20.52 4.54 -3.07
CA ASP A 86 -19.50 5.38 -2.43
C ASP A 86 -18.18 4.64 -2.18
N LYS A 87 -18.25 3.32 -1.99
CA LYS A 87 -17.08 2.46 -1.77
C LYS A 87 -17.20 1.16 -2.53
N VAL A 88 -16.08 0.73 -3.13
CA VAL A 88 -15.91 -0.63 -3.65
C VAL A 88 -15.07 -1.44 -2.66
N ALA A 89 -15.55 -2.60 -2.24
CA ALA A 89 -14.81 -3.52 -1.40
C ALA A 89 -14.70 -4.87 -2.12
N PHE A 90 -13.50 -5.21 -2.59
CA PHE A 90 -13.26 -6.34 -3.47
C PHE A 90 -12.27 -7.33 -2.87
N THR A 91 -12.60 -8.61 -3.00
CA THR A 91 -11.65 -9.71 -2.76
C THR A 91 -11.65 -10.62 -3.99
N GLY A 92 -10.47 -10.92 -4.53
CA GLY A 92 -10.32 -11.75 -5.74
C GLY A 92 -8.94 -11.63 -6.37
N SER A 93 -8.82 -11.86 -7.68
CA SER A 93 -7.52 -11.88 -8.34
C SER A 93 -6.93 -10.48 -8.58
N THR A 94 -5.61 -10.38 -8.57
CA THR A 94 -4.88 -9.12 -8.82
C THR A 94 -5.25 -8.47 -10.17
N PRO A 95 -5.37 -9.20 -11.30
CA PRO A 95 -5.80 -8.60 -12.57
C PRO A 95 -7.16 -7.89 -12.51
N ILE A 96 -8.14 -8.47 -11.79
CA ILE A 96 -9.45 -7.83 -11.60
C ILE A 96 -9.35 -6.64 -10.65
N GLY A 97 -8.54 -6.72 -9.59
CA GLY A 97 -8.24 -5.59 -8.72
C GLY A 97 -7.67 -4.38 -9.49
N ARG A 98 -6.74 -4.62 -10.43
CA ARG A 98 -6.18 -3.59 -11.32
C ARG A 98 -7.26 -2.96 -12.20
N LEU A 99 -8.12 -3.78 -12.80
CA LEU A 99 -9.24 -3.33 -13.63
C LEU A 99 -10.20 -2.43 -12.84
N LEU A 100 -10.63 -2.87 -11.65
CA LEU A 100 -11.54 -2.11 -10.80
C LEU A 100 -10.94 -0.78 -10.39
N ARG A 101 -9.67 -0.77 -9.99
CA ARG A 101 -8.96 0.46 -9.64
C ARG A 101 -8.91 1.47 -10.78
N ARG A 102 -8.60 1.01 -12.00
CA ARG A 102 -8.58 1.87 -13.19
C ARG A 102 -9.96 2.43 -13.50
N ARG A 103 -11.01 1.60 -13.41
CA ARG A 103 -12.38 2.00 -13.71
C ARG A 103 -12.91 3.11 -12.81
N ILE A 104 -12.61 3.05 -11.52
CA ILE A 104 -13.11 4.04 -10.56
C ILE A 104 -12.18 5.26 -10.38
N ALA A 105 -11.05 5.32 -11.09
CA ALA A 105 -10.09 6.40 -10.94
C ALA A 105 -10.73 7.77 -11.21
N GLY A 106 -10.52 8.72 -10.31
CA GLY A 106 -11.08 10.07 -10.35
C GLY A 106 -12.52 10.18 -9.83
N SER A 107 -13.18 9.07 -9.49
CA SER A 107 -14.60 9.08 -9.10
C SER A 107 -14.87 9.45 -7.63
N GLY A 108 -13.82 9.68 -6.83
CA GLY A 108 -13.92 9.93 -5.39
C GLY A 108 -14.41 8.73 -4.57
N LYS A 109 -14.64 7.57 -5.21
CA LYS A 109 -15.03 6.35 -4.52
C LYS A 109 -13.85 5.79 -3.75
N LYS A 110 -14.09 5.38 -2.50
CA LYS A 110 -13.07 4.61 -1.75
C LYS A 110 -12.99 3.19 -2.29
N ILE A 111 -11.80 2.59 -2.28
CA ILE A 111 -11.62 1.18 -2.63
C ILE A 111 -10.70 0.47 -1.65
N SER A 112 -11.07 -0.75 -1.28
CA SER A 112 -10.19 -1.70 -0.59
C SER A 112 -10.11 -2.99 -1.39
N LEU A 113 -8.89 -3.52 -1.53
CA LEU A 113 -8.55 -4.61 -2.43
C LEU A 113 -7.79 -5.68 -1.66
N GLU A 114 -8.39 -6.85 -1.52
CA GLU A 114 -7.74 -8.06 -0.99
C GLU A 114 -7.47 -9.02 -2.15
N LEU A 115 -6.21 -9.13 -2.56
CA LEU A 115 -5.81 -9.77 -3.80
C LEU A 115 -5.00 -11.06 -3.55
N GLY A 116 -4.37 -11.58 -4.61
CA GLY A 116 -3.65 -12.85 -4.57
C GLY A 116 -2.43 -12.84 -3.65
N GLY A 117 -1.93 -14.03 -3.35
CA GLY A 117 -0.78 -14.24 -2.49
C GLY A 117 0.08 -15.43 -2.90
N LYS A 118 1.35 -15.40 -2.49
CA LYS A 118 2.26 -16.56 -2.52
C LYS A 118 2.95 -16.70 -1.16
N SER A 119 2.13 -16.95 -0.16
CA SER A 119 2.52 -16.88 1.24
C SER A 119 3.65 -17.88 1.56
N PRO A 120 4.77 -17.41 2.14
CA PRO A 120 5.86 -18.30 2.52
C PRO A 120 5.55 -19.05 3.82
N ILE A 121 6.01 -20.29 3.89
CA ILE A 121 6.19 -21.04 5.14
C ILE A 121 7.69 -21.17 5.34
N ILE A 122 8.25 -20.57 6.39
CA ILE A 122 9.68 -20.64 6.69
C ILE A 122 9.90 -21.62 7.84
N VAL A 123 10.70 -22.66 7.62
CA VAL A 123 11.00 -23.69 8.62
C VAL A 123 12.51 -23.70 8.91
N PHE A 124 12.87 -23.28 10.13
CA PHE A 124 14.23 -23.34 10.64
C PHE A 124 14.57 -24.71 11.24
N ASP A 125 15.86 -25.02 11.37
CA ASP A 125 16.36 -26.25 11.98
C ASP A 125 15.98 -26.42 13.47
N THR A 126 15.68 -25.30 14.12
CA THR A 126 15.19 -25.22 15.50
C THR A 126 13.68 -25.40 15.62
N ALA A 127 12.93 -25.57 14.53
CA ALA A 127 11.49 -25.81 14.60
C ALA A 127 11.18 -27.18 15.22
N ASP A 128 10.04 -27.29 15.91
CA ASP A 128 9.36 -28.57 16.01
C ASP A 128 8.91 -28.99 14.59
N ILE A 129 9.65 -29.95 14.03
CA ILE A 129 9.44 -30.42 12.67
C ILE A 129 8.06 -31.07 12.52
N ASP A 130 7.57 -31.80 13.53
CA ASP A 130 6.29 -32.51 13.38
C ASP A 130 5.12 -31.52 13.39
N SER A 131 5.15 -30.54 14.29
CA SER A 131 4.21 -29.42 14.28
C SER A 131 4.31 -28.58 13.00
N ALA A 132 5.51 -28.34 12.47
CA ALA A 132 5.69 -27.61 11.22
C ALA A 132 5.12 -28.36 10.00
N ILE A 133 5.15 -29.70 10.01
CA ILE A 133 4.52 -30.52 8.96
C ILE A 133 3.00 -30.41 9.00
N GLU A 134 2.36 -30.51 10.17
CA GLU A 134 0.91 -30.27 10.27
C GLU A 134 0.55 -28.80 9.96
N GLY A 135 1.43 -27.86 10.32
CA GLY A 135 1.32 -26.47 9.88
C GLY A 135 1.33 -26.31 8.36
N CYS A 136 2.15 -27.09 7.64
CA CYS A 136 2.10 -27.12 6.18
C CYS A 136 0.77 -27.70 5.67
N VAL A 137 0.25 -28.73 6.34
CA VAL A 137 -1.09 -29.30 6.06
C VAL A 137 -2.18 -28.24 6.11
N ASP A 138 -2.24 -27.52 7.23
CA ASP A 138 -3.21 -26.43 7.44
C ASP A 138 -3.01 -25.27 6.48
N ALA A 139 -1.79 -25.05 6.01
CA ALA A 139 -1.44 -23.92 5.17
C ALA A 139 -1.82 -24.07 3.70
N ILE A 140 -1.67 -25.26 3.09
CA ILE A 140 -1.84 -25.43 1.64
C ILE A 140 -2.87 -26.48 1.23
N TRP A 141 -3.21 -27.44 2.09
CA TRP A 141 -4.20 -28.46 1.76
C TRP A 141 -5.57 -28.19 2.38
N PHE A 142 -5.64 -27.30 3.39
CA PHE A 142 -6.89 -26.68 3.81
C PHE A 142 -7.61 -26.03 2.62
N ASN A 143 -8.89 -26.32 2.46
CA ASN A 143 -9.73 -25.89 1.32
C ASN A 143 -9.07 -26.12 -0.05
N GLN A 144 -8.30 -27.21 -0.19
CA GLN A 144 -7.55 -27.58 -1.39
C GLN A 144 -6.62 -26.46 -1.88
N GLY A 145 -6.06 -25.65 -0.97
CA GLY A 145 -5.15 -24.55 -1.32
C GLY A 145 -5.81 -23.37 -2.02
N GLN A 146 -7.14 -23.39 -2.13
CA GLN A 146 -7.95 -22.29 -2.67
C GLN A 146 -8.15 -21.22 -1.59
N VAL A 147 -7.05 -20.72 -1.01
CA VAL A 147 -7.03 -19.76 0.10
C VAL A 147 -6.09 -18.63 -0.27
N CYS A 148 -6.50 -17.37 -0.09
CA CYS A 148 -5.68 -16.22 -0.46
C CYS A 148 -4.32 -16.21 0.25
N CYS A 149 -4.29 -16.65 1.51
CA CYS A 149 -3.08 -16.77 2.32
C CYS A 149 -2.44 -18.16 2.29
N ALA A 150 -2.83 -19.04 1.36
CA ALA A 150 -2.30 -20.40 1.33
C ALA A 150 -0.76 -20.42 1.33
N GLY A 151 -0.18 -21.19 2.25
CA GLY A 151 1.26 -21.37 2.38
C GLY A 151 1.85 -22.21 1.25
N SER A 152 1.82 -21.68 0.04
CA SER A 152 2.15 -22.37 -1.21
C SER A 152 3.64 -22.38 -1.55
N ARG A 153 4.48 -21.74 -0.72
CA ARG A 153 5.94 -21.68 -0.88
C ARG A 153 6.64 -22.03 0.43
N LEU A 154 7.03 -23.28 0.57
CA LEU A 154 7.81 -23.79 1.68
C LEU A 154 9.30 -23.46 1.49
N LEU A 155 9.87 -22.77 2.47
CA LEU A 155 11.30 -22.45 2.57
C LEU A 155 11.85 -23.22 3.78
N VAL A 156 12.78 -24.13 3.57
CA VAL A 156 13.32 -24.99 4.63
C VAL A 156 14.83 -24.80 4.79
N GLN A 157 15.32 -24.75 6.02
CA GLN A 157 16.75 -24.68 6.25
C GLN A 157 17.46 -25.95 5.75
N GLU A 158 18.55 -25.80 5.01
CA GLU A 158 19.14 -26.86 4.18
C GLU A 158 19.52 -28.14 4.95
N ASN A 159 19.93 -28.01 6.21
CA ASN A 159 20.34 -29.11 7.08
C ASN A 159 19.18 -30.01 7.53
N ILE A 160 17.93 -29.56 7.47
CA ILE A 160 16.74 -30.34 7.81
C ILE A 160 15.84 -30.65 6.60
N ALA A 161 16.16 -30.12 5.41
CA ALA A 161 15.31 -30.19 4.22
C ALA A 161 14.93 -31.63 3.83
N ALA A 162 15.89 -32.56 3.80
CA ALA A 162 15.61 -33.96 3.46
C ALA A 162 14.66 -34.64 4.46
N LYS A 163 14.79 -34.31 5.75
CA LYS A 163 13.92 -34.85 6.81
C LYS A 163 12.51 -34.29 6.68
N VAL A 164 12.37 -32.98 6.43
CA VAL A 164 11.09 -32.32 6.22
C VAL A 164 10.39 -32.88 4.98
N GLU A 165 11.10 -32.99 3.85
CA GLU A 165 10.53 -33.54 2.61
C GLU A 165 10.02 -34.97 2.80
N ALA A 166 10.79 -35.83 3.46
CA ALA A 166 10.38 -37.22 3.71
C ALA A 166 9.14 -37.30 4.61
N LYS A 167 9.10 -36.55 5.72
CA LYS A 167 7.94 -36.51 6.63
C LYS A 167 6.71 -35.93 5.95
N LEU A 168 6.90 -34.90 5.12
CA LEU A 168 5.80 -34.25 4.40
C LEU A 168 5.17 -35.22 3.39
N LYS A 169 5.98 -35.92 2.59
CA LYS A 169 5.47 -36.94 1.64
C LYS A 169 4.70 -38.04 2.37
N ALA A 170 5.25 -38.55 3.48
CA ALA A 170 4.56 -39.55 4.29
C ALA A 170 3.21 -39.03 4.81
N ARG A 171 3.16 -37.78 5.30
CA ARG A 171 1.93 -37.17 5.79
C ARG A 171 0.90 -36.92 4.68
N MET A 172 1.36 -36.57 3.47
CA MET A 172 0.52 -36.38 2.29
C MET A 172 -0.20 -37.67 1.86
N ASP A 173 0.43 -38.84 2.02
CA ASP A 173 -0.16 -40.14 1.68
C ASP A 173 -1.25 -40.61 2.66
N HIS A 174 -1.51 -39.86 3.73
CA HIS A 174 -2.58 -40.14 4.68
C HIS A 174 -3.85 -39.31 4.43
N PHE A 175 -3.89 -38.45 3.42
CA PHE A 175 -5.08 -37.69 3.08
C PHE A 175 -6.22 -38.57 2.57
N ARG A 176 -7.43 -38.30 3.06
CA ARG A 176 -8.68 -38.87 2.54
C ARG A 176 -9.32 -37.86 1.61
N ILE A 177 -9.40 -38.20 0.33
CA ILE A 177 -10.02 -37.38 -0.71
C ILE A 177 -11.37 -38.00 -1.06
N GLY A 178 -12.44 -37.20 -1.09
CA GLY A 178 -13.75 -37.75 -1.38
C GLY A 178 -14.90 -36.76 -1.28
N HIS A 179 -16.09 -37.30 -1.05
CA HIS A 179 -17.32 -36.52 -1.03
C HIS A 179 -17.31 -35.49 0.12
N PRO A 180 -17.51 -34.19 -0.12
CA PRO A 180 -17.29 -33.14 0.88
C PRO A 180 -18.30 -33.12 2.04
N LEU A 181 -19.40 -33.86 1.94
CA LEU A 181 -20.35 -34.05 3.06
C LEU A 181 -19.97 -35.19 4.01
N ASP A 182 -18.99 -36.01 3.66
CA ASP A 182 -18.45 -37.02 4.57
C ASP A 182 -17.44 -36.35 5.52
N LYS A 183 -17.74 -36.38 6.81
CA LYS A 183 -16.93 -35.76 7.87
C LYS A 183 -15.57 -36.43 8.08
N CYS A 184 -15.34 -37.58 7.45
CA CYS A 184 -14.05 -38.27 7.44
C CYS A 184 -13.18 -37.86 6.24
N ILE A 185 -13.61 -36.96 5.37
CA ILE A 185 -12.80 -36.50 4.24
C ILE A 185 -11.97 -35.27 4.64
N ASP A 186 -10.69 -35.31 4.30
CA ASP A 186 -9.74 -34.22 4.55
C ASP A 186 -9.74 -33.21 3.39
N MET A 187 -9.95 -33.68 2.14
CA MET A 187 -10.02 -32.83 0.95
C MET A 187 -11.19 -33.19 0.03
N GLY A 188 -11.99 -32.16 -0.30
CA GLY A 188 -13.10 -32.24 -1.24
C GLY A 188 -12.67 -31.97 -2.69
N ALA A 189 -13.67 -31.73 -3.54
CA ALA A 189 -13.45 -31.35 -4.93
C ALA A 189 -12.98 -29.88 -5.03
N LEU A 190 -12.21 -29.59 -6.08
CA LEU A 190 -11.97 -28.24 -6.55
C LEU A 190 -13.28 -27.59 -7.00
N VAL A 191 -13.29 -26.25 -7.02
CA VAL A 191 -14.52 -25.48 -7.26
C VAL A 191 -15.11 -25.70 -8.66
N ASP A 192 -14.28 -25.91 -9.68
CA ASP A 192 -14.66 -25.89 -11.10
C ASP A 192 -13.59 -26.54 -11.99
N GLU A 193 -14.00 -26.98 -13.19
CA GLU A 193 -13.13 -27.53 -14.23
C GLU A 193 -11.97 -26.59 -14.59
N SER A 194 -12.25 -25.30 -14.73
CA SER A 194 -11.25 -24.29 -15.07
C SER A 194 -10.11 -24.19 -14.04
N GLN A 195 -10.41 -24.48 -12.77
CA GLN A 195 -9.41 -24.48 -11.71
C GLN A 195 -8.57 -25.76 -11.76
N TYR A 196 -9.17 -26.90 -12.08
CA TYR A 196 -8.46 -28.14 -12.34
C TYR A 196 -7.47 -27.97 -13.51
N GLU A 197 -7.91 -27.38 -14.63
CA GLU A 197 -7.06 -27.12 -15.80
C GLU A 197 -5.91 -26.17 -15.47
N THR A 198 -6.18 -25.10 -14.72
CA THR A 198 -5.15 -24.14 -14.27
C THR A 198 -4.08 -24.85 -13.44
N ILE A 199 -4.49 -25.67 -12.47
CA ILE A 199 -3.56 -26.44 -11.63
C ILE A 199 -2.75 -27.43 -12.47
N SER A 200 -3.38 -28.14 -13.41
CA SER A 200 -2.69 -29.07 -14.31
C SER A 200 -1.61 -28.37 -15.12
N SER A 201 -1.94 -27.21 -15.70
CA SER A 201 -1.00 -26.41 -16.50
C SER A 201 0.23 -25.99 -15.69
N PHE A 202 0.07 -25.55 -14.44
CA PHE A 202 1.20 -25.21 -13.58
C PHE A 202 2.08 -26.40 -13.23
N VAL A 203 1.47 -27.57 -12.97
CA VAL A 203 2.22 -28.79 -12.62
C VAL A 203 2.98 -29.33 -13.84
N GLU A 204 2.34 -29.36 -15.01
CA GLU A 204 3.00 -29.74 -16.27
C GLU A 204 4.13 -28.78 -16.64
N GLY A 205 3.90 -27.47 -16.48
CA GLY A 205 4.92 -26.45 -16.68
C GLY A 205 6.12 -26.63 -15.74
N ALA A 206 5.88 -26.95 -14.47
CA ALA A 206 6.97 -27.23 -13.52
C ALA A 206 7.81 -28.44 -13.94
N ILE A 207 7.18 -29.52 -14.42
CA ILE A 207 7.88 -30.71 -14.95
C ILE A 207 8.73 -30.31 -16.17
N ALA A 208 8.18 -29.52 -17.08
CA ALA A 208 8.89 -29.04 -18.26
C ALA A 208 10.09 -28.15 -17.91
N GLU A 209 10.01 -27.40 -16.80
CA GLU A 209 11.11 -26.60 -16.25
C GLU A 209 12.13 -27.43 -15.42
N GLY A 210 11.96 -28.75 -15.32
CA GLY A 210 12.89 -29.67 -14.64
C GLY A 210 12.62 -29.89 -13.15
N ALA A 211 11.45 -29.49 -12.65
CA ALA A 211 11.06 -29.72 -11.27
C ALA A 211 10.70 -31.20 -11.01
N ASN A 212 10.87 -31.64 -9.77
CA ASN A 212 10.42 -32.94 -9.31
C ASN A 212 9.01 -32.80 -8.74
N VAL A 213 8.06 -33.60 -9.23
CA VAL A 213 6.67 -33.58 -8.77
C VAL A 213 6.34 -34.86 -8.03
N TYR A 214 5.89 -34.72 -6.79
CA TYR A 214 5.32 -35.77 -5.98
C TYR A 214 3.82 -35.54 -5.84
N LYS A 215 3.01 -36.51 -6.27
CA LYS A 215 1.56 -36.55 -6.00
C LYS A 215 1.32 -37.62 -4.94
N ALA A 216 0.50 -37.31 -3.93
CA ALA A 216 0.16 -38.26 -2.87
C ALA A 216 -0.41 -39.56 -3.44
N ASN A 217 0.04 -40.69 -2.91
CA ASN A 217 -0.41 -42.01 -3.31
C ASN A 217 -1.69 -42.40 -2.56
N VAL A 218 -2.79 -41.71 -2.89
CA VAL A 218 -4.09 -41.90 -2.26
C VAL A 218 -5.18 -42.15 -3.32
N PRO A 219 -6.25 -42.89 -3.00
CA PRO A 219 -7.39 -43.01 -3.90
C PRO A 219 -8.00 -41.64 -4.21
N VAL A 220 -8.16 -41.33 -5.50
CA VAL A 220 -8.82 -40.11 -5.99
C VAL A 220 -10.10 -40.52 -6.70
N PRO A 221 -11.27 -39.94 -6.38
CA PRO A 221 -12.50 -40.26 -7.11
C PRO A 221 -12.37 -39.99 -8.61
N SER A 222 -12.96 -40.87 -9.44
CA SER A 222 -12.91 -40.78 -10.90
C SER A 222 -13.91 -39.78 -11.50
N GLU A 223 -14.94 -39.41 -10.73
CA GLU A 223 -15.97 -38.45 -11.14
C GLU A 223 -15.86 -37.19 -10.29
N GLY A 224 -15.95 -36.02 -10.94
CA GLY A 224 -15.78 -34.72 -10.32
C GLY A 224 -14.32 -34.20 -10.36
N TRP A 225 -14.14 -32.97 -9.90
CA TRP A 225 -12.86 -32.26 -10.01
C TRP A 225 -11.98 -32.48 -8.79
N TYR A 226 -11.39 -33.66 -8.65
CA TYR A 226 -10.53 -33.99 -7.52
C TYR A 226 -9.04 -33.92 -7.91
N TRP A 227 -8.23 -33.30 -7.05
CA TRP A 227 -6.78 -33.18 -7.25
C TRP A 227 -6.02 -33.66 -6.01
N PRO A 228 -5.05 -34.58 -6.14
CA PRO A 228 -4.30 -35.10 -5.00
C PRO A 228 -3.29 -34.08 -4.45
N PRO A 229 -3.00 -34.08 -3.14
CA PRO A 229 -1.91 -33.31 -2.57
C PRO A 229 -0.63 -33.40 -3.41
N THR A 230 -0.09 -32.26 -3.83
CA THR A 230 1.07 -32.21 -4.74
C THR A 230 2.19 -31.40 -4.12
N LEU A 231 3.40 -31.94 -4.13
CA LEU A 231 4.63 -31.29 -3.70
C LEU A 231 5.58 -31.19 -4.89
N ILE A 232 6.07 -29.98 -5.17
CA ILE A 232 7.02 -29.67 -6.23
C ILE A 232 8.36 -29.28 -5.57
N THR A 233 9.42 -30.01 -5.89
CA THR A 233 10.79 -29.77 -5.42
C THR A 233 11.74 -29.59 -6.60
N ASN A 234 13.03 -29.35 -6.34
CA ASN A 234 14.01 -29.01 -7.38
C ASN A 234 13.59 -27.77 -8.20
N VAL A 235 13.16 -26.72 -7.52
CA VAL A 235 12.75 -25.45 -8.11
C VAL A 235 13.70 -24.32 -7.68
N ALA A 236 13.90 -23.37 -8.58
CA ALA A 236 14.61 -22.12 -8.36
C ALA A 236 13.63 -20.96 -8.18
N PRO A 237 14.06 -19.81 -7.62
CA PRO A 237 13.21 -18.63 -7.45
C PRO A 237 12.60 -18.06 -8.74
N THR A 238 13.11 -18.46 -9.91
CA THR A 238 12.64 -18.00 -11.22
C THR A 238 11.55 -18.86 -11.83
N ASN A 239 11.32 -20.09 -11.35
CA ASN A 239 10.29 -20.98 -11.87
C ASN A 239 8.89 -20.36 -11.73
N ALA A 240 8.02 -20.58 -12.72
CA ALA A 240 6.67 -20.00 -12.73
C ALA A 240 5.86 -20.44 -11.50
N CYS A 241 5.93 -21.73 -11.15
CA CYS A 241 5.24 -22.29 -9.98
C CYS A 241 5.69 -21.68 -8.63
N VAL A 242 6.86 -21.04 -8.56
CA VAL A 242 7.36 -20.33 -7.37
C VAL A 242 6.90 -18.87 -7.34
N ARG A 243 6.88 -18.21 -8.50
CA ARG A 243 6.57 -16.77 -8.62
C ARG A 243 5.08 -16.48 -8.66
N GLU A 244 4.29 -17.36 -9.29
CA GLU A 244 2.89 -17.14 -9.59
C GLU A 244 1.96 -17.93 -8.65
N GLU A 245 0.76 -17.39 -8.45
CA GLU A 245 -0.28 -18.02 -7.63
C GLU A 245 -0.92 -19.18 -8.40
N ILE A 246 -0.84 -20.39 -7.86
CA ILE A 246 -1.43 -21.61 -8.45
C ILE A 246 -2.89 -21.78 -8.00
N PHE A 247 -3.19 -21.37 -6.77
CA PHE A 247 -4.52 -21.46 -6.14
C PHE A 247 -5.11 -22.89 -6.14
N GLY A 248 -4.32 -23.84 -5.67
CA GLY A 248 -4.69 -25.25 -5.60
C GLY A 248 -3.83 -25.99 -4.57
N PRO A 249 -4.03 -27.31 -4.40
CA PRO A 249 -3.38 -28.10 -3.35
C PRO A 249 -1.94 -28.49 -3.74
N VAL A 250 -1.16 -27.50 -4.16
CA VAL A 250 0.19 -27.62 -4.72
C VAL A 250 1.15 -26.77 -3.90
N LEU A 251 2.13 -27.44 -3.28
CA LEU A 251 3.18 -26.83 -2.50
C LEU A 251 4.50 -26.82 -3.29
N THR A 252 5.17 -25.68 -3.33
CA THR A 252 6.57 -25.60 -3.83
C THR A 252 7.54 -25.57 -2.66
N MET A 253 8.64 -26.32 -2.73
CA MET A 253 9.67 -26.34 -1.69
C MET A 253 11.03 -25.88 -2.22
N MET A 254 11.64 -24.90 -1.53
CA MET A 254 13.01 -24.45 -1.73
C MET A 254 13.78 -24.50 -0.39
N THR A 255 15.10 -24.45 -0.47
CA THR A 255 15.97 -24.39 0.70
C THR A 255 16.59 -23.01 0.91
N PHE A 256 17.06 -22.76 2.13
CA PHE A 256 17.90 -21.61 2.48
C PHE A 256 18.97 -22.03 3.49
N ARG A 257 20.04 -21.25 3.61
CA ARG A 257 21.18 -21.56 4.51
C ARG A 257 21.11 -20.82 5.83
N ASN A 258 20.66 -19.56 5.80
CA ASN A 258 20.65 -18.68 6.96
C ASN A 258 19.41 -17.78 7.00
N PRO A 259 19.09 -17.15 8.15
CA PRO A 259 17.88 -16.32 8.29
C PRO A 259 17.77 -15.16 7.29
N LYS A 260 18.90 -14.54 6.92
CA LYS A 260 18.87 -13.42 5.95
C LYS A 260 18.46 -13.89 4.56
N GLU A 261 18.94 -15.07 4.15
CA GLU A 261 18.53 -15.70 2.90
C GLU A 261 17.05 -16.11 2.92
N ALA A 262 16.56 -16.66 4.03
CA ALA A 262 15.14 -16.98 4.20
C ALA A 262 14.25 -15.74 4.00
N VAL A 263 14.60 -14.62 4.64
CA VAL A 263 13.89 -13.34 4.48
C VAL A 263 13.97 -12.83 3.03
N ALA A 264 15.15 -12.93 2.40
CA ALA A 264 15.32 -12.50 1.01
C ALA A 264 14.43 -13.32 0.05
N LEU A 265 14.40 -14.64 0.19
CA LEU A 265 13.55 -15.53 -0.61
C LEU A 265 12.06 -15.29 -0.33
N ALA A 266 11.67 -15.13 0.94
CA ALA A 266 10.30 -14.82 1.33
C ALA A 266 9.81 -13.50 0.72
N ASN A 267 10.66 -12.48 0.69
CA ASN A 267 10.32 -11.17 0.13
C ASN A 267 10.51 -11.08 -1.39
N ASN A 268 11.11 -12.08 -2.04
CA ASN A 268 11.29 -12.14 -3.49
C ASN A 268 9.99 -12.57 -4.20
N THR A 269 9.00 -11.69 -4.14
CA THR A 269 7.69 -11.84 -4.79
C THR A 269 7.04 -10.47 -4.92
N MET A 270 6.15 -10.30 -5.91
CA MET A 270 5.31 -9.11 -6.05
C MET A 270 4.21 -9.02 -4.98
N PHE A 271 3.89 -10.14 -4.32
CA PHE A 271 2.85 -10.24 -3.30
C PHE A 271 3.35 -9.87 -1.90
N GLY A 272 2.41 -9.79 -0.96
CA GLY A 272 2.69 -9.54 0.46
C GLY A 272 1.44 -9.66 1.33
N LEU A 273 0.73 -10.79 1.26
CA LEU A 273 -0.51 -10.99 2.01
C LEU A 273 -0.26 -11.55 3.41
N ALA A 274 0.19 -12.81 3.47
CA ALA A 274 0.46 -13.49 4.73
C ALA A 274 1.71 -14.39 4.66
N GLY A 275 2.07 -15.05 5.77
CA GLY A 275 3.10 -16.10 5.82
C GLY A 275 3.27 -16.66 7.23
N SER A 276 4.12 -17.67 7.39
CA SER A 276 4.45 -18.21 8.72
C SER A 276 5.93 -18.49 8.91
N VAL A 277 6.37 -18.45 10.17
CA VAL A 277 7.74 -18.75 10.60
C VAL A 277 7.70 -19.81 11.69
N TRP A 278 8.46 -20.88 11.49
CA TRP A 278 8.54 -22.04 12.38
C TRP A 278 9.94 -22.14 13.00
N SER A 279 10.02 -21.99 14.32
CA SER A 279 11.24 -22.10 15.13
C SER A 279 10.89 -22.10 16.63
N GLU A 280 11.52 -22.96 17.41
CA GLU A 280 11.45 -22.90 18.89
C GLU A 280 12.29 -21.74 19.48
N ASN A 281 13.12 -21.09 18.65
CA ASN A 281 13.81 -19.87 19.04
C ASN A 281 12.92 -18.66 18.76
N ILE A 282 12.20 -18.21 19.80
CA ILE A 282 11.27 -17.08 19.69
C ILE A 282 11.93 -15.78 19.23
N ALA A 283 13.20 -15.54 19.59
CA ALA A 283 13.93 -14.34 19.16
C ALA A 283 14.15 -14.36 17.65
N LEU A 284 14.59 -15.51 17.12
CA LEU A 284 14.74 -15.71 15.68
C LEU A 284 13.40 -15.58 14.95
N ALA A 285 12.36 -16.28 15.43
CA ALA A 285 11.04 -16.25 14.82
C ALA A 285 10.45 -14.83 14.76
N SER A 286 10.54 -14.10 15.87
CA SER A 286 10.06 -12.72 15.98
C SER A 286 10.85 -11.77 15.07
N GLU A 287 12.17 -11.89 15.03
CA GLU A 287 13.01 -11.06 14.17
C GLU A 287 12.67 -11.29 12.68
N VAL A 288 12.50 -12.54 12.27
CA VAL A 288 12.13 -12.89 10.89
C VAL A 288 10.72 -12.41 10.56
N ALA A 289 9.74 -12.58 11.46
CA ALA A 289 8.36 -12.14 11.27
C ALA A 289 8.24 -10.63 11.00
N THR A 290 9.04 -9.80 11.68
CA THR A 290 9.08 -8.35 11.41
C THR A 290 9.70 -8.01 10.06
N GLN A 291 10.58 -8.86 9.51
CA GLN A 291 11.29 -8.59 8.26
C GLN A 291 10.56 -9.07 7.00
N ILE A 292 9.63 -10.01 7.11
CA ILE A 292 8.79 -10.44 5.98
C ILE A 292 7.79 -9.33 5.63
N LYS A 293 7.69 -8.96 4.36
CA LYS A 293 6.75 -7.95 3.86
C LYS A 293 5.40 -8.57 3.55
N ALA A 294 4.60 -8.74 4.60
CA ALA A 294 3.23 -9.23 4.54
C ALA A 294 2.37 -8.56 5.62
N GLY A 295 1.05 -8.51 5.43
CA GLY A 295 0.15 -7.94 6.45
C GLY A 295 -0.19 -8.88 7.59
N THR A 296 0.06 -10.19 7.46
CA THR A 296 -0.08 -11.13 8.57
C THR A 296 1.07 -12.13 8.61
N ILE A 297 1.68 -12.33 9.78
CA ILE A 297 2.66 -13.39 10.00
C ILE A 297 2.26 -14.22 11.21
N TRP A 298 2.24 -15.53 11.03
CA TRP A 298 2.03 -16.50 12.11
C TRP A 298 3.36 -17.11 12.54
N VAL A 299 3.66 -17.07 13.83
CA VAL A 299 4.79 -17.81 14.40
C VAL A 299 4.27 -19.16 14.89
N ASN A 300 4.94 -20.26 14.53
CA ASN A 300 4.60 -21.65 14.91
C ASN A 300 3.11 -22.01 14.74
N SER A 301 2.47 -21.42 13.75
CA SER A 301 1.06 -21.60 13.39
C SER A 301 0.84 -21.09 11.97
N HIS A 302 -0.36 -21.31 11.41
CA HIS A 302 -0.76 -20.78 10.11
C HIS A 302 -2.29 -20.62 10.06
N ASN A 303 -2.81 -19.73 9.20
CA ASN A 303 -4.25 -19.58 8.95
C ASN A 303 -5.12 -19.29 10.19
N LEU A 304 -4.59 -18.57 11.19
CA LEU A 304 -5.39 -18.07 12.31
C LEU A 304 -6.04 -16.73 11.93
N PHE A 305 -7.35 -16.62 12.16
CA PHE A 305 -8.16 -15.44 11.85
C PHE A 305 -9.10 -15.09 12.99
N ASP A 306 -9.12 -13.83 13.39
CA ASP A 306 -10.06 -13.32 14.38
C ASP A 306 -10.57 -11.95 13.94
N ALA A 307 -11.85 -11.65 14.19
CA ALA A 307 -12.46 -10.39 13.81
C ALA A 307 -11.79 -9.16 14.45
N ALA A 308 -11.10 -9.32 15.58
CA ALA A 308 -10.35 -8.26 16.24
C ALA A 308 -8.99 -7.95 15.58
N ALA A 309 -8.46 -8.85 14.74
CA ALA A 309 -7.17 -8.70 14.08
C ALA A 309 -7.35 -8.24 12.63
N GLY A 310 -6.64 -7.19 12.22
CA GLY A 310 -6.64 -6.73 10.84
C GLY A 310 -5.86 -7.69 9.93
N PHE A 311 -6.45 -8.06 8.81
CA PHE A 311 -5.87 -8.86 7.74
C PHE A 311 -5.88 -8.06 6.44
N GLY A 312 -4.77 -8.07 5.70
CA GLY A 312 -4.76 -7.53 4.34
C GLY A 312 -3.38 -7.41 3.71
N GLY A 313 -3.35 -7.01 2.44
CA GLY A 313 -2.15 -7.06 1.59
C GLY A 313 -1.15 -5.91 1.75
N TYR A 314 0.10 -6.21 1.40
CA TYR A 314 1.15 -5.29 0.94
C TYR A 314 1.31 -5.48 -0.58
N ARG A 315 1.94 -4.50 -1.25
CA ARG A 315 2.33 -4.60 -2.67
C ARG A 315 1.15 -4.99 -3.56
N GLU A 316 1.30 -6.02 -4.39
CA GLU A 316 0.27 -6.48 -5.32
C GLU A 316 -0.78 -7.42 -4.72
N SER A 317 -0.66 -7.75 -3.43
CA SER A 317 -1.74 -8.36 -2.66
C SER A 317 -2.84 -7.35 -2.29
N GLY A 318 -2.68 -6.09 -2.70
CA GLY A 318 -3.68 -5.04 -2.54
C GLY A 318 -3.43 -4.16 -1.32
N PHE A 319 -4.48 -3.50 -0.84
CA PHE A 319 -4.42 -2.50 0.22
C PHE A 319 -5.78 -2.31 0.89
N GLY A 320 -5.74 -1.80 2.12
CA GLY A 320 -6.85 -1.83 3.07
C GLY A 320 -6.67 -3.00 4.05
N ARG A 321 -7.55 -3.08 5.05
CA ARG A 321 -7.61 -4.21 5.98
C ARG A 321 -9.05 -4.63 6.18
N ASP A 322 -9.29 -5.93 6.27
CA ASP A 322 -10.50 -6.50 6.84
C ASP A 322 -10.24 -6.88 8.30
N GLY A 323 -11.23 -6.66 9.17
CA GLY A 323 -11.09 -6.94 10.60
C GLY A 323 -10.32 -5.88 11.39
N GLY A 324 -10.44 -5.97 12.71
CA GLY A 324 -9.88 -5.02 13.66
C GLY A 324 -10.44 -3.60 13.55
N LYS A 325 -9.86 -2.70 14.33
CA LYS A 325 -10.17 -1.26 14.27
C LYS A 325 -9.66 -0.64 12.97
N GLU A 326 -8.56 -1.19 12.45
CA GLU A 326 -7.93 -0.82 11.20
C GLU A 326 -8.91 -0.95 10.04
N GLY A 327 -9.65 -2.08 9.96
CA GLY A 327 -10.65 -2.29 8.92
C GLY A 327 -11.89 -1.39 9.05
N LEU A 328 -12.20 -0.84 10.21
CA LEU A 328 -13.31 0.12 10.35
C LEU A 328 -13.03 1.44 9.64
N TYR A 329 -11.78 1.89 9.59
CA TYR A 329 -11.40 3.09 8.85
C TYR A 329 -11.66 2.94 7.35
N GLU A 330 -11.71 1.71 6.82
CA GLU A 330 -12.06 1.46 5.43
C GLU A 330 -13.50 1.83 5.08
N TYR A 331 -14.38 1.91 6.08
CA TYR A 331 -15.82 2.16 5.94
C TYR A 331 -16.28 3.50 6.53
N ALA A 332 -15.32 4.39 6.81
CA ALA A 332 -15.59 5.71 7.36
C ALA A 332 -14.70 6.79 6.71
N THR A 333 -15.15 8.04 6.82
CA THR A 333 -14.41 9.24 6.42
C THR A 333 -14.48 10.30 7.51
N PRO A 334 -13.49 11.20 7.66
CA PRO A 334 -13.60 12.36 8.56
C PRO A 334 -14.88 13.14 8.30
N ALA A 335 -15.58 13.54 9.36
CA ALA A 335 -16.90 14.16 9.24
C ALA A 335 -16.90 15.52 8.52
N TRP A 336 -15.75 16.20 8.50
CA TRP A 336 -15.56 17.48 7.82
C TRP A 336 -15.30 17.34 6.31
N LEU A 337 -14.84 16.17 5.84
CA LEU A 337 -14.64 15.90 4.42
C LEU A 337 -15.95 15.48 3.76
N PRO A 338 -16.26 15.90 2.52
CA PRO A 338 -17.36 15.35 1.73
C PRO A 338 -17.22 13.82 1.61
N VAL A 339 -18.35 13.11 1.60
CA VAL A 339 -18.37 11.64 1.47
C VAL A 339 -17.73 11.19 0.16
N ARG A 340 -18.02 11.92 -0.93
CA ARG A 340 -17.30 11.85 -2.20
C ARG A 340 -16.77 13.23 -2.55
N PRO A 341 -15.46 13.46 -2.48
CA PRO A 341 -14.83 14.71 -2.93
C PRO A 341 -14.79 14.86 -4.47
N ALA A 342 -15.49 14.03 -5.24
CA ALA A 342 -15.38 14.05 -6.70
C ALA A 342 -16.09 15.27 -7.32
N PRO A 343 -15.40 16.06 -8.15
CA PRO A 343 -16.06 16.98 -9.06
C PRO A 343 -16.82 16.18 -10.14
N GLU A 344 -17.85 16.79 -10.75
CA GLU A 344 -18.47 16.27 -11.98
C GLU A 344 -17.44 16.31 -13.12
N LEU A 345 -16.62 15.28 -13.24
CA LEU A 345 -15.65 15.15 -14.32
C LEU A 345 -16.16 14.18 -15.37
N ASN A 346 -16.57 14.71 -16.52
CA ASN A 346 -16.89 13.92 -17.71
C ASN A 346 -15.61 13.51 -18.43
N PHE A 347 -14.89 12.53 -17.90
CA PHE A 347 -13.78 11.93 -18.63
C PHE A 347 -14.27 10.79 -19.54
N PRO A 348 -13.72 10.63 -20.77
CA PRO A 348 -13.99 9.47 -21.60
C PRO A 348 -13.59 8.18 -20.86
N VAL A 349 -14.45 7.16 -20.96
CA VAL A 349 -14.33 5.86 -20.28
C VAL A 349 -13.39 4.89 -21.03
N SER A 350 -12.76 5.32 -22.13
CA SER A 350 -11.90 4.44 -22.94
C SER A 350 -10.51 4.28 -22.32
N GLU A 351 -9.96 3.07 -22.39
CA GLU A 351 -8.61 2.73 -21.89
C GLU A 351 -7.49 3.46 -22.66
N ASP A 352 -7.80 3.99 -23.85
CA ASP A 352 -6.86 4.66 -24.76
C ASP A 352 -6.80 6.20 -24.56
N ASP A 353 -7.64 6.78 -23.70
CA ASP A 353 -7.82 8.24 -23.58
C ASP A 353 -7.12 8.89 -22.36
N ILE A 354 -6.27 8.16 -21.62
CA ILE A 354 -5.49 8.78 -20.53
C ILE A 354 -4.23 9.41 -21.10
N VAL A 355 -4.43 10.61 -21.63
CA VAL A 355 -3.36 11.55 -21.93
C VAL A 355 -3.17 12.37 -20.66
N TRP A 356 -2.05 12.17 -19.96
CA TRP A 356 -1.57 13.25 -19.12
C TRP A 356 -1.39 14.44 -20.06
N ASP A 357 -2.16 15.52 -19.91
CA ASP A 357 -2.01 16.74 -20.72
C ASP A 357 -0.70 17.44 -20.31
N LEU A 358 0.40 16.83 -20.71
CA LEU A 358 1.74 17.26 -20.37
C LEU A 358 2.12 18.33 -21.38
N PRO A 359 2.43 19.55 -20.92
CA PRO A 359 2.98 20.54 -21.83
C PRO A 359 4.25 19.97 -22.47
N ALA A 360 4.41 20.19 -23.77
CA ALA A 360 5.70 19.97 -24.43
C ALA A 360 6.78 20.71 -23.63
N PRO A 361 7.99 20.13 -23.45
CA PRO A 361 9.06 20.81 -22.72
C PRO A 361 9.26 22.21 -23.30
N SER A 362 8.78 23.22 -22.59
CA SER A 362 8.87 24.59 -23.05
C SER A 362 10.34 24.96 -23.03
N ARG A 363 10.88 25.44 -24.16
CA ARG A 363 12.14 26.17 -24.12
C ARG A 363 12.00 27.25 -23.05
N PRO A 364 13.02 27.51 -22.22
CA PRO A 364 12.97 28.61 -21.26
C PRO A 364 12.48 29.83 -22.01
N ALA A 365 11.44 30.50 -21.49
CA ALA A 365 11.04 31.77 -22.08
C ALA A 365 12.29 32.65 -22.07
N SER A 366 12.79 33.04 -23.26
CA SER A 366 13.71 34.16 -23.31
C SER A 366 12.91 35.29 -22.67
N VAL A 367 13.35 35.81 -21.53
CA VAL A 367 12.79 37.03 -20.98
C VAL A 367 12.84 38.02 -22.12
N ALA A 368 11.67 38.31 -22.73
CA ALA A 368 11.62 39.16 -23.89
C ALA A 368 12.19 40.49 -23.40
N ALA A 369 13.29 40.93 -24.02
CA ALA A 369 13.72 42.30 -23.91
C ALA A 369 12.59 43.13 -24.54
N SER A 370 11.58 43.48 -23.73
CA SER A 370 10.57 44.43 -24.13
C SER A 370 11.32 45.72 -24.47
N SER A 371 11.19 46.12 -25.72
CA SER A 371 11.78 47.32 -26.32
C SER A 371 11.13 48.59 -25.75
N ALA A 372 11.34 48.85 -24.47
CA ALA A 372 11.12 50.12 -23.80
C ALA A 372 12.18 50.20 -22.70
N SER A 373 13.18 51.06 -22.92
CA SER A 373 14.25 51.44 -21.99
C SER A 373 14.63 50.35 -20.98
N VAL A 374 15.58 49.48 -21.34
CA VAL A 374 16.24 48.59 -20.37
C VAL A 374 16.89 49.48 -19.31
N ASP A 375 16.17 49.70 -18.21
CA ASP A 375 16.72 50.36 -17.04
C ASP A 375 17.96 49.56 -16.62
N GLN A 376 19.06 50.27 -16.37
CA GLN A 376 20.31 49.69 -15.87
C GLN A 376 20.11 48.86 -14.57
N ALA A 377 18.95 48.97 -13.92
CA ALA A 377 18.51 48.11 -12.83
C ALA A 377 18.34 46.62 -13.24
N ILE A 378 17.76 46.32 -14.42
CA ILE A 378 17.47 44.94 -14.85
C ILE A 378 18.76 44.16 -15.19
N LEU A 379 19.72 44.83 -15.84
CA LEU A 379 21.08 44.28 -16.06
C LEU A 379 21.87 44.11 -14.75
N GLY A 380 21.51 44.84 -13.69
CA GLY A 380 22.08 44.67 -12.35
C GLY A 380 21.57 43.43 -11.61
N VAL A 381 20.32 43.03 -11.83
CA VAL A 381 19.68 41.87 -11.16
C VAL A 381 20.25 40.53 -11.67
N MET A 382 20.72 40.46 -12.92
CA MET A 382 21.38 39.28 -13.49
C MET A 382 22.81 39.01 -12.96
N ARG A 383 23.36 39.82 -12.03
CA ARG A 383 24.72 39.62 -11.48
C ARG A 383 24.82 38.60 -10.34
N VAL A 384 23.69 38.15 -9.77
CA VAL A 384 23.67 37.24 -8.62
C VAL A 384 23.03 35.92 -9.03
N ASP A 385 23.74 34.81 -8.81
CA ASP A 385 23.20 33.45 -9.02
C ASP A 385 22.04 33.21 -8.03
N ARG A 386 20.83 33.07 -8.57
CA ARG A 386 19.60 32.78 -7.83
C ARG A 386 18.91 31.53 -8.37
N THR A 387 19.64 30.66 -9.08
CA THR A 387 19.06 29.45 -9.68
C THR A 387 19.12 28.28 -8.70
N GLN A 388 17.95 27.92 -8.18
CA GLN A 388 17.77 26.82 -7.23
C GLN A 388 17.89 25.47 -7.93
N LYS A 389 18.40 24.50 -7.17
CA LYS A 389 18.72 23.14 -7.61
C LYS A 389 17.65 22.14 -7.14
N VAL A 390 17.78 20.88 -7.55
CA VAL A 390 17.05 19.78 -6.90
C VAL A 390 17.82 19.30 -5.66
N PHE A 391 17.14 18.71 -4.68
CA PHE A 391 17.76 18.12 -3.50
C PHE A 391 17.63 16.61 -3.53
N ILE A 392 18.72 15.88 -3.77
CA ILE A 392 18.71 14.42 -3.97
C ILE A 392 19.84 13.79 -3.16
N GLY A 393 19.49 12.86 -2.28
CA GLY A 393 20.49 12.10 -1.52
C GLY A 393 21.26 12.97 -0.51
N GLY A 394 20.60 13.98 0.06
CA GLY A 394 21.21 14.88 1.06
C GLY A 394 22.13 15.95 0.48
N LYS A 395 22.02 16.24 -0.83
CA LYS A 395 22.84 17.25 -1.52
C LYS A 395 22.03 17.96 -2.59
N GLN A 396 22.36 19.22 -2.84
CA GLN A 396 21.88 19.95 -4.00
C GLN A 396 22.54 19.43 -5.30
N LYS A 397 21.76 19.20 -6.35
CA LYS A 397 22.23 18.74 -7.66
C LYS A 397 21.59 19.54 -8.79
N ARG A 398 22.30 19.72 -9.89
CA ARG A 398 21.71 20.30 -11.11
C ARG A 398 20.64 19.34 -11.66
N PRO A 399 19.53 19.84 -12.23
CA PRO A 399 18.60 18.97 -12.95
C PRO A 399 19.32 18.33 -14.13
N ASP A 400 19.03 17.06 -14.40
CA ASP A 400 19.62 16.30 -15.50
C ASP A 400 19.39 16.98 -16.85
N GLY A 401 18.18 17.51 -17.07
CA GLY A 401 17.84 18.25 -18.29
C GLY A 401 18.52 19.62 -18.42
N GLN A 402 19.17 20.12 -17.36
CA GLN A 402 19.83 21.43 -17.30
C GLN A 402 18.91 22.63 -17.57
N TYR A 403 17.59 22.44 -17.46
CA TYR A 403 16.61 23.51 -17.59
C TYR A 403 16.21 24.06 -16.22
N SER A 404 15.93 25.36 -16.20
CA SER A 404 15.32 26.05 -15.07
C SER A 404 14.02 26.73 -15.52
N LYS A 405 13.11 26.95 -14.56
CA LYS A 405 11.87 27.70 -14.71
C LYS A 405 11.93 28.96 -13.88
N ALA A 406 11.53 30.08 -14.48
CA ALA A 406 11.37 31.34 -13.78
C ALA A 406 10.22 31.26 -12.78
N ILE A 407 10.48 31.76 -11.56
CA ILE A 407 9.47 31.98 -10.52
C ILE A 407 9.26 33.48 -10.39
N LEU A 408 8.02 33.89 -10.60
CA LEU A 408 7.63 35.29 -10.63
C LEU A 408 6.87 35.67 -9.36
N ASP A 409 6.95 36.93 -8.96
CA ASP A 409 6.06 37.53 -7.97
C ASP A 409 4.65 37.76 -8.60
N PRO A 410 3.64 38.09 -7.78
CA PRO A 410 2.29 38.35 -8.27
C PRO A 410 2.20 39.51 -9.27
N GLU A 411 3.15 40.45 -9.23
CA GLU A 411 3.28 41.57 -10.16
C GLU A 411 4.00 41.19 -11.48
N GLY A 412 4.51 39.95 -11.59
CA GLY A 412 5.22 39.43 -12.77
C GLY A 412 6.73 39.67 -12.77
N GLY A 413 7.29 40.21 -11.68
CA GLY A 413 8.72 40.40 -11.47
C GLY A 413 9.44 39.08 -11.19
N LEU A 414 10.66 38.93 -11.71
CA LEU A 414 11.46 37.71 -11.49
C LEU A 414 12.04 37.66 -10.07
N ILE A 415 11.65 36.64 -9.29
CA ILE A 415 12.19 36.39 -7.95
C ILE A 415 13.48 35.56 -8.05
N SER A 416 13.39 34.41 -8.71
CA SER A 416 14.39 33.34 -8.75
C SER A 416 14.06 32.36 -9.88
N GLU A 417 14.96 31.42 -10.15
CA GLU A 417 14.69 30.29 -11.03
C GLU A 417 14.80 28.99 -10.24
N VAL A 418 14.01 27.98 -10.60
CA VAL A 418 14.10 26.63 -10.01
C VAL A 418 14.39 25.59 -11.08
N ALA A 419 15.03 24.50 -10.69
CA ALA A 419 15.26 23.35 -11.57
C ALA A 419 13.94 22.80 -12.16
N ASP A 420 13.92 22.44 -13.44
CA ASP A 420 12.80 21.73 -14.07
C ASP A 420 13.13 20.24 -14.15
N ALA A 421 12.76 19.48 -13.11
CA ALA A 421 13.14 18.09 -12.97
C ALA A 421 12.49 17.20 -14.04
N ASN A 422 13.27 16.23 -14.54
CA ASN A 422 12.84 15.29 -15.56
C ASN A 422 12.74 13.84 -15.00
N ARG A 423 12.47 12.88 -15.90
CA ARG A 423 12.38 11.45 -15.56
C ARG A 423 13.68 10.88 -14.96
N LYS A 424 14.85 11.35 -15.36
CA LYS A 424 16.14 10.91 -14.81
C LYS A 424 16.35 11.45 -13.40
N ASP A 425 15.93 12.68 -13.12
CA ASP A 425 15.95 13.24 -11.76
C ASP A 425 15.05 12.43 -10.81
N VAL A 426 13.85 12.06 -11.27
CA VAL A 426 12.96 11.14 -10.53
C VAL A 426 13.63 9.81 -10.23
N ARG A 427 14.24 9.18 -11.24
CA ARG A 427 14.99 7.92 -11.04
C ARG A 427 16.09 8.08 -10.00
N ASN A 428 16.90 9.14 -10.10
CA ASN A 428 17.99 9.40 -9.15
C ASN A 428 17.47 9.63 -7.72
N ALA A 429 16.32 10.29 -7.57
CA ALA A 429 15.67 10.52 -6.28
C ALA A 429 15.11 9.23 -5.69
N VAL A 430 14.45 8.39 -6.50
CA VAL A 430 13.95 7.09 -6.05
C VAL A 430 15.08 6.15 -5.67
N GLU A 431 16.17 6.09 -6.46
CA GLU A 431 17.38 5.31 -6.11
C GLU A 431 17.97 5.75 -4.76
N ALA A 432 18.02 7.07 -4.49
CA ALA A 432 18.48 7.61 -3.22
C ALA A 432 17.53 7.26 -2.06
N ALA A 433 16.22 7.37 -2.29
CA ALA A 433 15.17 7.04 -1.31
C ALA A 433 15.16 5.55 -0.97
N HIS A 434 15.24 4.67 -1.97
CA HIS A 434 15.30 3.23 -1.80
C HIS A 434 16.56 2.82 -1.03
N LYS A 435 17.72 3.39 -1.37
CA LYS A 435 18.97 3.13 -0.64
C LYS A 435 18.91 3.55 0.83
N ALA A 436 18.21 4.64 1.15
CA ALA A 436 18.08 5.14 2.52
C ALA A 436 17.01 4.38 3.33
N ALA A 437 16.00 3.80 2.69
CA ALA A 437 14.82 3.23 3.35
C ALA A 437 15.14 2.15 4.39
N PRO A 438 16.02 1.13 4.15
CA PRO A 438 16.33 0.12 5.16
C PRO A 438 17.00 0.71 6.40
N GLY A 439 17.87 1.71 6.24
CA GLY A 439 18.57 2.36 7.36
C GLY A 439 17.67 3.32 8.14
N TRP A 440 16.76 4.01 7.46
CA TRP A 440 15.84 4.96 8.08
C TRP A 440 14.67 4.29 8.80
N SER A 441 14.05 3.28 8.17
CA SER A 441 12.92 2.55 8.76
C SER A 441 13.32 1.77 10.02
N LYS A 442 14.51 1.16 10.03
CA LYS A 442 15.06 0.42 11.19
C LYS A 442 15.62 1.31 12.30
N ARG A 443 15.83 2.60 12.03
CA ARG A 443 16.32 3.55 13.05
C ARG A 443 15.27 3.66 14.17
N ALA A 444 15.71 3.77 15.42
CA ALA A 444 14.80 3.93 16.55
C ALA A 444 13.89 5.16 16.37
N ALA A 445 12.62 5.04 16.78
CA ALA A 445 11.64 6.12 16.64
C ALA A 445 12.09 7.41 17.34
N HIS A 446 12.72 7.29 18.51
CA HIS A 446 13.34 8.42 19.23
C HIS A 446 14.36 9.17 18.38
N ASN A 447 15.24 8.47 17.65
CA ASN A 447 16.24 9.12 16.80
C ASN A 447 15.60 9.85 15.61
N ARG A 448 14.47 9.34 15.08
CA ARG A 448 13.69 10.05 14.05
C ARG A 448 13.01 11.28 14.64
N ALA A 449 12.54 11.20 15.89
CA ALA A 449 11.99 12.34 16.63
C ALA A 449 13.02 13.46 16.76
N GLN A 450 14.25 13.14 17.22
CA GLN A 450 15.33 14.11 17.39
C GLN A 450 15.66 14.87 16.10
N ILE A 451 15.74 14.18 14.97
CA ILE A 451 15.98 14.83 13.68
C ILE A 451 14.82 15.77 13.31
N CYS A 452 13.57 15.35 13.56
CA CYS A 452 12.41 16.22 13.33
C CYS A 452 12.41 17.46 14.25
N TYR A 453 12.83 17.30 15.51
CA TYR A 453 13.07 18.42 16.43
C TYR A 453 14.12 19.38 15.91
N PHE A 454 15.27 18.88 15.43
CA PHE A 454 16.32 19.73 14.86
C PHE A 454 15.83 20.49 13.62
N VAL A 455 15.03 19.87 12.76
CA VAL A 455 14.40 20.55 11.61
C VAL A 455 13.49 21.69 12.10
N ALA A 456 12.67 21.46 13.13
CA ALA A 456 11.80 22.48 13.70
C ALA A 456 12.59 23.65 14.30
N GLU A 457 13.63 23.37 15.09
CA GLU A 457 14.48 24.39 15.73
C GLU A 457 15.28 25.20 14.70
N ASN A 458 15.81 24.55 13.67
CA ASN A 458 16.55 25.22 12.61
C ASN A 458 15.63 26.04 11.68
N LEU A 459 14.39 25.58 11.44
CA LEU A 459 13.37 26.39 10.76
C LEU A 459 12.99 27.61 11.62
N MET A 460 12.81 27.43 12.93
CA MET A 460 12.47 28.51 13.86
C MET A 460 13.52 29.63 13.87
N ARG A 461 14.81 29.29 13.82
CA ARG A 461 15.90 30.28 13.73
C ARG A 461 15.87 31.10 12.44
N ARG A 462 15.20 30.63 11.40
CA ARG A 462 15.08 31.27 10.08
C ARG A 462 13.64 31.74 9.80
N SER A 463 12.81 31.90 10.83
CA SER A 463 11.37 32.18 10.65
C SER A 463 11.11 33.42 9.79
N ASP A 464 11.79 34.53 10.08
CA ASP A 464 11.63 35.80 9.37
C ASP A 464 12.01 35.69 7.89
N GLU A 465 13.01 34.87 7.57
CA GLU A 465 13.46 34.59 6.21
C GLU A 465 12.37 33.83 5.43
N PHE A 466 11.81 32.79 6.03
CA PHE A 466 10.74 32.00 5.41
C PHE A 466 9.44 32.82 5.27
N ALA A 467 9.09 33.65 6.25
CA ALA A 467 7.93 34.52 6.17
C ALA A 467 8.10 35.53 5.02
N SER A 468 9.28 36.17 4.94
CA SER A 468 9.63 37.06 3.83
C SER A 468 9.56 36.35 2.48
N ARG A 469 10.02 35.10 2.40
CA ARG A 469 9.93 34.30 1.17
C ARG A 469 8.49 34.05 0.74
N ILE A 470 7.62 33.69 1.69
CA ILE A 470 6.18 33.47 1.42
C ILE A 470 5.54 34.75 0.91
N VAL A 471 5.82 35.91 1.53
CA VAL A 471 5.30 37.21 1.08
C VAL A 471 5.71 37.45 -0.38
N VAL A 472 7.00 37.33 -0.69
CA VAL A 472 7.53 37.63 -2.03
C VAL A 472 6.93 36.72 -3.10
N GLN A 473 6.76 35.42 -2.85
CA GLN A 473 6.25 34.50 -3.86
C GLN A 473 4.72 34.46 -3.97
N THR A 474 3.98 34.81 -2.93
CA THR A 474 2.50 34.67 -2.91
C THR A 474 1.74 36.00 -2.90
N GLY A 475 2.38 37.11 -2.55
CA GLY A 475 1.73 38.40 -2.32
C GLY A 475 0.90 38.48 -1.04
N ARG A 476 0.89 37.43 -0.20
CA ARG A 476 0.17 37.45 1.08
C ARG A 476 0.82 38.43 2.06
N SER A 477 0.01 38.95 2.98
CA SER A 477 0.49 39.83 4.06
C SER A 477 1.57 39.14 4.92
N LEU A 478 2.51 39.92 5.46
CA LEU A 478 3.53 39.41 6.38
C LEU A 478 2.95 38.65 7.57
N GLU A 479 1.89 39.17 8.22
CA GLU A 479 1.22 38.50 9.34
C GLU A 479 0.75 37.08 8.96
N SER A 480 0.04 36.94 7.84
CA SER A 480 -0.41 35.64 7.34
C SER A 480 0.75 34.70 6.97
N ALA A 481 1.89 35.23 6.52
CA ALA A 481 3.09 34.45 6.23
C ALA A 481 3.79 33.97 7.50
N GLU A 482 3.90 34.84 8.52
CA GLU A 482 4.43 34.50 9.85
C GLU A 482 3.57 33.42 10.51
N ASP A 483 2.24 33.51 10.40
CA ASP A 483 1.31 32.50 10.87
C ASP A 483 1.54 31.13 10.21
N GLU A 484 1.77 31.11 8.89
CA GLU A 484 2.07 29.86 8.17
C GLU A 484 3.38 29.23 8.66
N VAL A 485 4.44 30.03 8.83
CA VAL A 485 5.75 29.57 9.32
C VAL A 485 5.62 29.02 10.74
N LYS A 486 4.92 29.75 11.61
CA LYS A 486 4.64 29.31 12.98
C LYS A 486 3.89 27.98 13.00
N ALA A 487 2.83 27.86 12.21
CA ALA A 487 2.06 26.62 12.09
C ALA A 487 2.92 25.46 11.57
N ALA A 488 3.84 25.71 10.63
CA ALA A 488 4.75 24.68 10.10
C ALA A 488 5.75 24.21 11.17
N ILE A 489 6.28 25.12 11.97
CA ILE A 489 7.16 24.79 13.11
C ILE A 489 6.40 23.97 14.15
N GLU A 490 5.19 24.39 14.54
CA GLU A 490 4.33 23.66 15.46
C GLU A 490 4.00 22.26 14.92
N ARG A 491 3.79 22.12 13.61
CA ARG A 491 3.56 20.84 12.94
C ARG A 491 4.75 19.89 13.06
N LEU A 492 5.97 20.40 12.85
CA LEU A 492 7.18 19.61 13.01
C LEU A 492 7.34 19.13 14.45
N PHE A 493 7.12 20.01 15.44
CA PHE A 493 7.14 19.63 16.85
C PHE A 493 6.07 18.60 17.20
N TYR A 494 4.85 18.75 16.68
CA TYR A 494 3.77 17.79 16.87
C TYR A 494 4.17 16.40 16.38
N TYR A 495 4.69 16.30 15.15
CA TYR A 495 5.08 15.00 14.58
C TYR A 495 6.38 14.44 15.17
N ALA A 496 7.31 15.29 15.59
CA ALA A 496 8.46 14.88 16.38
C ALA A 496 8.00 14.23 17.69
N ALA A 497 7.04 14.86 18.40
CA ALA A 497 6.47 14.31 19.63
C ALA A 497 5.73 12.98 19.38
N TYR A 498 5.10 12.80 18.22
CA TYR A 498 4.34 11.58 17.87
C TYR A 498 5.18 10.44 17.27
N ALA A 499 6.44 10.69 16.91
CA ALA A 499 7.30 9.73 16.23
C ALA A 499 7.40 8.38 16.96
N ASP A 500 7.45 8.40 18.30
CA ASP A 500 7.54 7.25 19.19
C ASP A 500 6.24 6.96 19.98
N LYS A 501 5.14 7.67 19.69
CA LYS A 501 3.85 7.55 20.42
C LYS A 501 2.72 6.97 19.58
N PHE A 502 2.95 6.72 18.30
CA PHE A 502 2.01 6.02 17.43
C PHE A 502 2.42 4.54 17.28
N GLY A 503 2.28 3.79 18.38
CA GLY A 503 2.70 2.39 18.49
C GLY A 503 1.70 1.39 17.89
N GLY A 504 2.07 0.11 17.96
CA GLY A 504 1.17 -1.00 17.69
C GLY A 504 0.17 -1.25 18.82
N THR A 505 -0.77 -2.18 18.62
CA THR A 505 -1.75 -2.60 19.63
C THR A 505 -1.70 -4.12 19.81
N VAL A 506 -1.89 -4.59 21.04
CA VAL A 506 -2.21 -6.00 21.30
C VAL A 506 -3.69 -6.20 21.01
N LYS A 507 -4.04 -7.27 20.29
CA LYS A 507 -5.40 -7.63 19.95
C LYS A 507 -5.91 -8.71 20.90
N GLU A 508 -7.12 -8.50 21.40
CA GLU A 508 -7.87 -9.50 22.18
C GLU A 508 -8.51 -10.46 21.18
N THR A 509 -7.85 -11.57 20.91
CA THR A 509 -8.36 -12.63 20.03
C THR A 509 -8.88 -13.81 20.85
N SER A 510 -9.73 -14.62 20.24
CA SER A 510 -10.26 -15.85 20.84
C SER A 510 -9.25 -17.02 20.87
N PHE A 511 -8.12 -16.88 20.17
CA PHE A 511 -7.06 -17.88 20.13
C PHE A 511 -6.08 -17.70 21.27
N TYR A 512 -5.58 -18.82 21.79
CA TYR A 512 -4.56 -18.80 22.83
C TYR A 512 -3.23 -18.25 22.28
N GLY A 513 -2.65 -17.28 23.00
CA GLY A 513 -1.46 -16.56 22.59
C GLY A 513 -1.65 -15.04 22.58
N VAL A 514 -0.74 -14.35 21.91
CA VAL A 514 -0.76 -12.89 21.76
C VAL A 514 -0.74 -12.52 20.29
N THR A 515 -1.69 -11.69 19.88
CA THR A 515 -1.70 -11.10 18.53
C THR A 515 -1.30 -9.64 18.63
N ILE A 516 -0.22 -9.26 17.93
CA ILE A 516 0.32 -7.91 17.95
C ILE A 516 0.11 -7.27 16.59
N SER A 517 -0.62 -6.16 16.53
CA SER A 517 -0.67 -5.32 15.34
C SER A 517 0.40 -4.24 15.44
N THR A 518 1.39 -4.25 14.56
CA THR A 518 2.42 -3.22 14.44
C THR A 518 2.10 -2.26 13.29
N ASN A 519 2.69 -1.06 13.33
CA ASN A 519 2.54 -0.04 12.28
C ASN A 519 3.91 0.17 11.61
N GLU A 520 4.14 -0.48 10.47
CA GLU A 520 5.38 -0.37 9.71
C GLU A 520 5.38 0.84 8.77
N ALA A 521 6.56 1.26 8.34
CA ALA A 521 6.68 2.21 7.23
C ALA A 521 6.12 1.58 5.94
N VAL A 522 5.45 2.39 5.12
CA VAL A 522 5.02 2.01 3.77
C VAL A 522 6.23 1.72 2.89
N GLY A 523 7.25 2.59 2.94
CA GLY A 523 8.48 2.46 2.16
C GLY A 523 8.88 3.78 1.50
N VAL A 524 9.00 3.79 0.18
CA VAL A 524 9.25 4.99 -0.63
C VAL A 524 7.92 5.64 -1.00
N VAL A 525 7.71 6.88 -0.56
CA VAL A 525 6.46 7.64 -0.80
C VAL A 525 6.72 8.83 -1.73
N GLY A 526 6.03 8.86 -2.88
CA GLY A 526 5.96 10.04 -3.72
C GLY A 526 4.93 11.03 -3.16
N ILE A 527 5.25 12.32 -3.06
CA ILE A 527 4.35 13.34 -2.53
C ILE A 527 4.33 14.54 -3.48
N ALA A 528 3.19 14.85 -4.09
CA ALA A 528 2.97 16.10 -4.80
C ALA A 528 2.16 17.05 -3.90
N CYS A 529 2.80 18.15 -3.51
CA CYS A 529 2.24 19.13 -2.57
C CYS A 529 1.29 20.11 -3.27
N PRO A 530 0.32 20.69 -2.52
CA PRO A 530 -0.57 21.74 -3.02
C PRO A 530 0.17 23.04 -3.36
N ASP A 531 -0.51 23.99 -3.99
CA ASP A 531 0.03 25.34 -4.25
C ASP A 531 -0.29 26.34 -3.14
N GLU A 532 -1.40 26.14 -2.44
CA GLU A 532 -1.74 26.88 -1.24
C GLU A 532 -0.84 26.47 -0.06
N TYR A 533 -0.51 27.45 0.79
CA TYR A 533 0.34 27.27 1.96
C TYR A 533 1.64 26.48 1.64
N PRO A 534 2.52 27.02 0.78
CA PRO A 534 3.63 26.27 0.19
C PRO A 534 4.63 25.69 1.18
N LEU A 535 4.77 26.28 2.38
CA LEU A 535 5.59 25.72 3.45
C LEU A 535 4.77 24.76 4.31
N LEU A 536 3.60 25.19 4.79
CA LEU A 536 2.81 24.40 5.74
C LEU A 536 2.22 23.14 5.12
N GLY A 537 1.70 23.20 3.88
CA GLY A 537 1.22 22.03 3.13
C GLY A 537 2.34 21.02 2.89
N PHE A 538 3.54 21.49 2.52
CA PHE A 538 4.73 20.66 2.39
C PHE A 538 5.07 19.95 3.71
N VAL A 539 5.20 20.70 4.80
CA VAL A 539 5.57 20.15 6.12
C VAL A 539 4.51 19.18 6.64
N SER A 540 3.23 19.51 6.47
CA SER A 540 2.10 18.70 6.94
C SER A 540 2.05 17.32 6.28
N LEU A 541 2.51 17.21 5.02
CA LEU A 541 2.61 15.95 4.29
C LEU A 541 3.94 15.22 4.56
N VAL A 542 5.06 15.94 4.57
CA VAL A 542 6.39 15.30 4.64
C VAL A 542 6.72 14.80 6.04
N ALA A 543 6.46 15.58 7.09
CA ALA A 543 6.80 15.23 8.46
C ALA A 543 6.21 13.88 8.93
N PRO A 544 4.89 13.59 8.77
CA PRO A 544 4.32 12.32 9.21
C PRO A 544 4.88 11.12 8.45
N ALA A 545 5.18 11.26 7.15
CA ALA A 545 5.81 10.19 6.38
C ALA A 545 7.21 9.89 6.94
N VAL A 546 8.03 10.92 7.14
CA VAL A 546 9.42 10.80 7.59
C VAL A 546 9.52 10.23 9.01
N ILE A 547 8.75 10.73 9.97
CA ILE A 547 8.80 10.24 11.36
C ILE A 547 8.30 8.79 11.51
N ARG A 548 7.49 8.31 10.56
CA ARG A 548 7.07 6.91 10.48
C ARG A 548 8.06 5.99 9.77
N GLY A 549 9.23 6.50 9.40
CA GLY A 549 10.31 5.70 8.83
C GLY A 549 10.25 5.53 7.31
N ASN A 550 9.37 6.29 6.63
CA ASN A 550 9.35 6.34 5.17
C ASN A 550 10.46 7.24 4.64
N THR A 551 10.90 6.97 3.41
CA THR A 551 11.69 7.92 2.62
C THR A 551 10.78 8.55 1.58
N VAL A 552 10.99 9.82 1.25
CA VAL A 552 10.06 10.59 0.41
C VAL A 552 10.75 11.21 -0.81
N VAL A 553 10.02 11.23 -1.91
CA VAL A 553 10.35 12.03 -3.09
C VAL A 553 9.22 13.04 -3.30
N VAL A 554 9.53 14.31 -3.07
CA VAL A 554 8.55 15.38 -2.94
C VAL A 554 8.62 16.30 -4.14
N VAL A 555 7.47 16.58 -4.71
CA VAL A 555 7.24 17.65 -5.69
C VAL A 555 6.57 18.78 -4.92
N PRO A 556 7.28 19.88 -4.62
CA PRO A 556 6.73 20.98 -3.83
C PRO A 556 5.68 21.75 -4.65
N SER A 557 5.13 22.84 -4.10
CA SER A 557 4.26 23.74 -4.85
C SER A 557 4.91 24.10 -6.20
N GLN A 558 4.16 23.95 -7.28
CA GLN A 558 4.61 24.34 -8.61
C GLN A 558 4.65 25.87 -8.74
N ALA A 559 3.67 26.55 -8.15
CA ALA A 559 3.56 28.01 -8.19
C ALA A 559 4.56 28.70 -7.25
N HIS A 560 4.79 28.13 -6.07
CA HIS A 560 5.52 28.76 -4.97
C HIS A 560 6.62 27.84 -4.38
N PRO A 561 7.58 27.35 -5.18
CA PRO A 561 8.52 26.29 -4.76
C PRO A 561 9.63 26.77 -3.81
N LEU A 562 9.84 28.08 -3.66
CA LEU A 562 11.08 28.61 -3.09
C LEU A 562 11.22 28.34 -1.59
N CYS A 563 10.11 28.23 -0.85
CA CYS A 563 10.16 27.76 0.54
C CYS A 563 10.73 26.33 0.63
N ALA A 564 10.38 25.46 -0.30
CA ALA A 564 10.90 24.09 -0.30
C ALA A 564 12.40 24.06 -0.66
N THR A 565 12.87 24.98 -1.50
CA THR A 565 14.32 25.10 -1.80
C THR A 565 15.09 25.70 -0.64
N ASP A 566 14.51 26.64 0.11
CA ASP A 566 15.14 27.25 1.28
C ASP A 566 15.28 26.23 2.44
N LEU A 567 14.41 25.20 2.49
CA LEU A 567 14.50 24.08 3.43
C LEU A 567 15.72 23.18 3.20
N TYR A 568 16.40 23.23 2.05
CA TYR A 568 17.58 22.40 1.79
C TYR A 568 18.65 22.62 2.87
N GLN A 569 18.92 23.88 3.19
CA GLN A 569 19.87 24.25 4.24
C GLN A 569 19.36 23.83 5.63
N VAL A 570 18.04 23.90 5.88
CA VAL A 570 17.46 23.45 7.16
C VAL A 570 17.70 21.95 7.34
N PHE A 571 17.49 21.14 6.31
CA PHE A 571 17.74 19.69 6.36
C PHE A 571 19.22 19.35 6.52
N GLU A 572 20.11 20.03 5.78
CA GLU A 572 21.55 19.86 5.93
C GLU A 572 22.03 20.23 7.33
N THR A 573 21.50 21.32 7.91
CA THR A 573 21.84 21.76 9.27
C THR A 573 21.24 20.87 10.36
N SER A 574 20.24 20.06 10.02
CA SER A 574 19.52 19.18 10.97
C SER A 574 20.01 17.73 10.93
N ASP A 575 21.15 17.46 10.27
CA ASP A 575 21.73 16.13 10.11
C ASP A 575 20.75 15.10 9.51
N LEU A 576 19.86 15.55 8.62
CA LEU A 576 18.93 14.66 7.95
C LEU A 576 19.71 13.67 7.06
N PRO A 577 19.57 12.35 7.24
CA PRO A 577 20.28 11.39 6.42
C PRO A 577 19.93 11.53 4.93
N GLY A 578 20.96 11.50 4.09
CA GLY A 578 20.78 11.64 2.65
C GLY A 578 19.83 10.57 2.09
N GLY A 579 18.85 11.01 1.31
CA GLY A 579 17.84 10.15 0.69
C GLY A 579 16.54 10.03 1.49
N VAL A 580 16.49 10.48 2.74
CA VAL A 580 15.25 10.46 3.53
C VAL A 580 14.21 11.43 2.98
N ILE A 581 14.62 12.65 2.66
CA ILE A 581 13.81 13.62 1.91
C ILE A 581 14.56 13.97 0.64
N ASN A 582 13.87 13.87 -0.51
CA ASN A 582 14.36 14.29 -1.82
C ASN A 582 13.33 15.24 -2.42
N ILE A 583 13.75 16.36 -3.00
CA ILE A 583 12.86 17.42 -3.49
C ILE A 583 13.16 17.69 -4.96
N LEU A 584 12.12 17.60 -5.78
CA LEU A 584 12.14 17.79 -7.23
C LEU A 584 11.18 18.92 -7.60
N THR A 585 11.71 20.10 -7.92
CA THR A 585 10.93 21.21 -8.51
C THR A 585 10.66 20.95 -10.00
N GLY A 586 9.64 21.59 -10.56
CA GLY A 586 9.31 21.48 -11.99
C GLY A 586 7.80 21.37 -12.23
N HIS A 587 7.41 20.83 -13.38
CA HIS A 587 5.99 20.59 -13.69
C HIS A 587 5.43 19.44 -12.83
N ARG A 588 4.48 19.74 -11.94
CA ARG A 588 3.91 18.80 -10.96
C ARG A 588 3.51 17.49 -11.60
N ASP A 589 2.72 17.55 -12.65
CA ASP A 589 2.12 16.36 -13.26
C ASP A 589 3.13 15.54 -14.07
N LEU A 590 4.18 16.16 -14.61
CA LEU A 590 5.23 15.45 -15.35
C LEU A 590 6.08 14.60 -14.40
N VAL A 591 6.47 15.20 -13.27
CA VAL A 591 7.25 14.53 -12.21
C VAL A 591 6.38 13.47 -11.53
N THR A 592 5.13 13.82 -11.21
CA THR A 592 4.13 12.91 -10.60
C THR A 592 3.88 11.69 -11.48
N LYS A 593 3.64 11.86 -12.79
CA LYS A 593 3.47 10.75 -13.73
C LYS A 593 4.61 9.74 -13.60
N THR A 594 5.83 10.24 -13.63
CA THR A 594 7.01 9.39 -13.55
C THR A 594 7.09 8.67 -12.20
N LEU A 595 6.76 9.35 -11.10
CA LEU A 595 6.75 8.76 -9.75
C LEU A 595 5.67 7.67 -9.62
N VAL A 596 4.45 7.94 -10.05
CA VAL A 596 3.33 6.99 -9.92
C VAL A 596 3.47 5.79 -10.86
N GLU A 597 4.16 5.93 -11.99
CA GLU A 597 4.49 4.81 -12.89
C GLU A 597 5.74 4.03 -12.42
N HIS A 598 6.49 4.56 -11.45
CA HIS A 598 7.69 3.89 -10.94
C HIS A 598 7.32 2.65 -10.12
N TRP A 599 8.00 1.54 -10.37
CA TRP A 599 7.75 0.26 -9.68
C TRP A 599 8.33 0.22 -8.27
N ASP A 600 9.38 1.00 -8.02
CA ASP A 600 10.08 1.12 -6.73
C ASP A 600 9.55 2.28 -5.86
N VAL A 601 8.28 2.67 -6.09
CA VAL A 601 7.53 3.62 -5.25
C VAL A 601 6.34 2.86 -4.68
N ASP A 602 6.18 2.92 -3.35
CA ASP A 602 5.21 2.10 -2.61
C ASP A 602 3.87 2.82 -2.39
N ALA A 603 3.89 4.16 -2.38
CA ALA A 603 2.68 4.99 -2.33
C ALA A 603 2.86 6.34 -3.04
N MET A 604 1.75 6.91 -3.52
CA MET A 604 1.69 8.24 -4.11
C MET A 604 0.63 9.10 -3.42
N TRP A 605 1.04 10.24 -2.88
CA TRP A 605 0.15 11.26 -2.34
C TRP A 605 0.11 12.43 -3.33
N TYR A 606 -1.08 12.86 -3.73
CA TYR A 606 -1.25 13.89 -4.75
C TYR A 606 -2.27 14.93 -4.34
N PHE A 607 -1.79 16.15 -4.10
CA PHE A 607 -2.59 17.31 -3.78
C PHE A 607 -2.45 18.32 -4.91
N GLY A 608 -3.34 18.24 -5.88
CA GLY A 608 -3.25 18.97 -7.13
C GLY A 608 -4.58 19.01 -7.85
N SER A 609 -4.59 18.88 -9.17
CA SER A 609 -5.82 18.95 -9.96
C SER A 609 -6.67 17.68 -9.83
N ALA A 610 -7.95 17.80 -10.20
CA ALA A 610 -8.84 16.64 -10.26
C ALA A 610 -8.43 15.64 -11.34
N GLU A 611 -7.94 16.13 -12.48
CA GLU A 611 -7.39 15.32 -13.57
C GLU A 611 -6.12 14.58 -13.14
N GLY A 612 -5.19 15.26 -12.48
CA GLY A 612 -3.98 14.63 -11.93
C GLY A 612 -4.32 13.55 -10.90
N SER A 613 -5.35 13.77 -10.07
CA SER A 613 -5.85 12.78 -9.12
C SER A 613 -6.34 11.51 -9.81
N ARG A 614 -7.15 11.65 -10.88
CA ARG A 614 -7.59 10.52 -11.72
C ARG A 614 -6.39 9.78 -12.31
N ASN A 615 -5.45 10.51 -12.91
CA ASN A 615 -4.30 9.92 -13.58
C ASN A 615 -3.38 9.17 -12.60
N VAL A 616 -3.21 9.70 -11.38
CA VAL A 616 -2.49 9.03 -10.30
C VAL A 616 -3.17 7.72 -9.91
N GLU A 617 -4.49 7.73 -9.66
CA GLU A 617 -5.21 6.52 -9.27
C GLU A 617 -5.20 5.45 -10.35
N TYR A 618 -5.33 5.84 -11.61
CA TYR A 618 -5.27 4.94 -12.75
C TYR A 618 -3.88 4.30 -12.92
N SER A 619 -2.83 5.11 -12.96
CA SER A 619 -1.45 4.63 -13.15
C SER A 619 -0.97 3.79 -11.97
N ALA A 620 -1.46 4.06 -10.76
CA ALA A 620 -1.14 3.28 -9.56
C ALA A 620 -1.63 1.82 -9.62
N ALA A 621 -2.56 1.48 -10.52
CA ALA A 621 -2.94 0.09 -10.76
C ALA A 621 -1.81 -0.78 -11.32
N ASN A 622 -0.73 -0.21 -11.87
CA ASN A 622 0.35 -0.98 -12.47
C ASN A 622 1.08 -1.90 -11.47
N ASN A 623 1.39 -1.40 -10.28
CA ASN A 623 2.00 -2.19 -9.19
C ASN A 623 1.14 -2.19 -7.91
N MET A 624 -0.12 -1.75 -8.01
CA MET A 624 -1.07 -1.64 -6.90
C MET A 624 -0.66 -0.72 -5.74
N LYS A 625 0.34 0.17 -5.91
CA LYS A 625 0.79 1.12 -4.87
C LYS A 625 -0.36 1.92 -4.26
N ARG A 626 -0.31 2.26 -2.98
CA ARG A 626 -1.39 3.04 -2.34
C ARG A 626 -1.45 4.46 -2.91
N THR A 627 -2.66 5.03 -2.99
CA THR A 627 -2.86 6.43 -3.38
C THR A 627 -3.62 7.20 -2.32
N TRP A 628 -3.28 8.48 -2.17
CA TRP A 628 -4.05 9.44 -1.40
C TRP A 628 -4.13 10.74 -2.20
N VAL A 629 -5.32 11.05 -2.70
CA VAL A 629 -5.52 12.17 -3.62
C VAL A 629 -6.65 13.08 -3.14
N ASN A 630 -6.58 14.36 -3.50
CA ASN A 630 -7.59 15.35 -3.09
C ASN A 630 -8.64 15.65 -4.17
N TYR A 631 -8.51 15.12 -5.40
CA TYR A 631 -9.47 15.37 -6.49
C TYR A 631 -9.66 16.85 -6.85
N GLY A 632 -8.64 17.71 -6.66
CA GLY A 632 -8.80 19.14 -6.84
C GLY A 632 -9.64 19.83 -5.76
N ASP A 633 -9.97 19.11 -4.69
CA ASP A 633 -10.63 19.68 -3.52
C ASP A 633 -9.60 20.43 -2.66
N PHE A 634 -9.69 21.76 -2.72
CA PHE A 634 -8.87 22.69 -1.92
C PHE A 634 -9.59 23.15 -0.64
N THR A 635 -10.65 22.44 -0.21
CA THR A 635 -11.38 22.76 1.04
C THR A 635 -10.59 22.45 2.31
N ARG A 636 -9.52 21.64 2.23
CA ARG A 636 -8.66 21.33 3.38
C ARG A 636 -8.00 22.62 3.88
N ASN A 637 -8.35 23.01 5.10
CA ASN A 637 -7.69 24.11 5.77
C ASN A 637 -6.41 23.63 6.47
N TRP A 638 -5.26 23.90 5.86
CA TRP A 638 -3.95 23.54 6.43
C TRP A 638 -3.66 24.19 7.78
N MET A 639 -4.25 25.36 8.06
CA MET A 639 -4.12 26.05 9.35
C MET A 639 -4.96 25.40 10.46
N ASP A 640 -6.00 24.62 10.12
CA ASP A 640 -6.78 23.88 11.11
C ASP A 640 -6.05 22.59 11.50
N ASN A 641 -5.67 22.48 12.78
CA ASN A 641 -5.00 21.28 13.30
C ASN A 641 -5.84 19.99 13.20
N LYS A 642 -7.17 20.07 13.07
CA LYS A 642 -8.00 18.88 12.83
C LYS A 642 -7.89 18.36 11.39
N GLN A 643 -7.43 19.21 10.46
CA GLN A 643 -7.37 18.92 9.03
C GLN A 643 -5.93 18.83 8.53
N GLY A 644 -4.98 19.55 9.12
CA GLY A 644 -3.59 19.56 8.70
C GLY A 644 -2.67 18.56 9.42
N GLN A 645 -3.15 17.90 10.48
CA GLN A 645 -2.40 16.85 11.17
C GLN A 645 -3.29 15.77 11.78
N GLY A 646 -2.67 14.68 12.21
CA GLY A 646 -3.31 13.68 13.07
C GLY A 646 -3.26 12.27 12.51
N VAL A 647 -4.23 11.45 12.94
CA VAL A 647 -4.26 10.00 12.67
C VAL A 647 -4.43 9.69 11.19
N GLU A 648 -5.13 10.53 10.41
CA GLU A 648 -5.28 10.38 8.96
C GLU A 648 -3.90 10.28 8.27
N PHE A 649 -3.01 11.25 8.52
CA PHE A 649 -1.67 11.29 7.95
C PHE A 649 -0.83 10.08 8.38
N LEU A 650 -0.92 9.69 9.66
CA LEU A 650 -0.19 8.55 10.20
C LEU A 650 -0.69 7.21 9.61
N PHE A 651 -1.99 7.09 9.35
CA PHE A 651 -2.60 5.95 8.67
C PHE A 651 -2.10 5.84 7.22
N HIS A 652 -2.03 6.95 6.48
CA HIS A 652 -1.44 6.96 5.13
C HIS A 652 0.07 6.70 5.13
N ALA A 653 0.77 7.04 6.22
CA ALA A 653 2.21 6.85 6.38
C ALA A 653 2.61 5.46 6.93
N THR A 654 1.66 4.57 7.22
CA THR A 654 1.97 3.25 7.81
C THR A 654 1.21 2.10 7.15
N GLU A 655 1.78 0.90 7.29
CA GLU A 655 1.15 -0.38 6.99
C GLU A 655 0.92 -1.17 8.29
N PRO A 656 -0.34 -1.50 8.62
CA PRO A 656 -0.62 -2.39 9.74
C PRO A 656 -0.18 -3.82 9.42
N LYS A 657 0.56 -4.45 10.34
CA LYS A 657 0.93 -5.87 10.27
C LYS A 657 0.51 -6.59 11.53
N SER A 658 -0.22 -7.70 11.38
CA SER A 658 -0.58 -8.59 12.48
C SER A 658 0.46 -9.70 12.62
N ILE A 659 1.10 -9.81 13.78
CA ILE A 659 2.00 -10.90 14.15
C ILE A 659 1.32 -11.74 15.22
N TRP A 660 1.11 -13.01 14.92
CA TRP A 660 0.48 -13.97 15.82
C TRP A 660 1.58 -14.78 16.51
N LEU A 661 1.62 -14.68 17.84
CA LEU A 661 2.54 -15.39 18.71
C LEU A 661 1.71 -16.34 19.58
N PRO A 662 1.45 -17.58 19.13
CA PRO A 662 0.87 -18.58 20.02
C PRO A 662 1.83 -18.78 21.20
N ILE A 663 1.25 -18.90 22.39
CA ILE A 663 1.99 -19.29 23.60
C ILE A 663 1.79 -20.81 23.72
N GLY A 664 2.76 -21.56 24.22
CA GLY A 664 2.60 -22.99 24.45
C GLY A 664 1.53 -23.28 25.51
N GLU A 665 0.76 -24.35 25.33
CA GLU A 665 -0.07 -24.90 26.42
C GLU A 665 0.86 -25.33 27.56
N MET A 666 0.64 -24.81 28.78
CA MET A 666 1.44 -25.14 29.96
C MET A 666 1.06 -26.50 30.55
#